data_AF-A0A9W8XH94-F1
#
_entry.id   AF-A0A9W8XH94-F1
#
_cell.length_a   1.000
_cell.length_b   1.000
_cell.length_c   1.000
_cell.angle_alpha   90.00
_cell.angle_beta   90.00
_cell.angle_gamma   90.00
#
_symmetry.space_group_name_H-M   'P 1'
#
loop_
_entity.id
_entity.type
_entity.pdbx_description
1 polymer ?
#
loop_
_entity_poly.entity_id
_entity_poly.type
_entity_poly.pdbx_seq_one_letter_code
_entity_poly.pdbx_strand_id
1 'polypeptide(L)'
;MSMKKNQRKVKSGCRTCKVRKVKCDEVSNTEEHLHFQFFKEQTLAKLPGVYSSKYRNLWESLVVQACAEEPAVMHAVLAISSAHRRKVLDGASRNKVLVLPDKQEEFLLRNYCKSMQYLQPSFQNCGTRSIRTTLITCLVYIYLELLRGTYKRAYDHLDGGMRLLADLHDETSKKGILPRTSAHKPSLSLDQDCIDAFLTEAFARLRVQMEFSRLRSGTGSTLAPKVAPDLPTLKFSSFHEARHYLDRVFDGINLISKAIRDGSHASWPDGYWNMVLTERHFMQGSLDSWLRSYTATTADLGSKKNDSELTEYRMLRIYHTMAEILGATCLSPEQAVFDHHGAGFLSIVTQCNNIALAGEPSNHASSGARLPDTRRRAWPDISWIPPLYYTAIKCRDHQIRTRAVDLMSSFWLYEIVWDLGILNMSSIVAKEVIRMEEGDFFTPAVNLQESDNNIMLKKVIEHDSDPSPLSLPEERRFDTFCDIVALLASLAQLAIGLPQAPVQQVVNRANSGCGKTQWPTDFTHYRLGLKSSGKDRSYSYHIPANYDDQKPYPVVVGFHGSSSIGLFFELDTKLSQSRYSEDKIVVYPNGLDGSWAGPTYHTSSTVQEDIQFVADLLADVKSNVCIDEDKIFAAGMSNGGGFIGTLACDPLGSTLFKAYASHSGAFYTDLNGPKNNCDPSPKALPIPLLEIHGGNDSTVHYEGGQGDGGPEPPIPDWLDWWAERNGCDSKTEEPLFEGQVQHLSWKCGDAEGVLQHYKVSSMGHCWADTEINLSQISVPQGPTVIRASEIIMRFFDSV
;
A
#
# COMPACT_ATOMS: atom_id res chain seq x y z
N MET A 1 -65.35 -13.66 -44.35
CA MET A 1 -64.30 -12.72 -44.78
C MET A 1 -63.60 -12.18 -43.55
N SER A 2 -62.39 -12.63 -43.25
CA SER A 2 -61.56 -12.05 -42.19
C SER A 2 -60.10 -12.00 -42.67
N MET A 3 -59.49 -10.83 -42.48
CA MET A 3 -58.27 -10.37 -43.13
C MET A 3 -57.03 -11.20 -42.73
N LYS A 4 -56.26 -11.59 -43.75
CA LYS A 4 -54.88 -12.08 -43.61
C LYS A 4 -53.99 -10.95 -43.07
N LYS A 5 -53.50 -11.08 -41.82
CA LYS A 5 -52.33 -10.32 -41.35
C LYS A 5 -51.06 -11.04 -41.80
N ASN A 6 -50.30 -10.39 -42.68
CA ASN A 6 -48.95 -10.80 -43.08
C ASN A 6 -48.00 -10.78 -41.87
N GLN A 7 -47.69 -11.95 -41.31
CA GLN A 7 -46.51 -12.11 -40.46
C GLN A 7 -45.27 -12.22 -41.36
N ARG A 8 -44.44 -11.15 -41.39
CA ARG A 8 -43.10 -11.21 -41.99
C ARG A 8 -42.25 -12.21 -41.20
N LYS A 9 -41.82 -13.30 -41.86
CA LYS A 9 -40.77 -14.20 -41.36
C LYS A 9 -39.45 -13.42 -41.25
N VAL A 10 -38.91 -13.26 -40.05
CA VAL A 10 -37.59 -12.65 -39.82
C VAL A 10 -36.53 -13.75 -39.84
N LYS A 11 -35.50 -13.58 -40.69
CA LYS A 11 -34.35 -14.50 -40.80
C LYS A 11 -33.54 -14.47 -39.51
N SER A 12 -33.31 -15.65 -38.93
CA SER A 12 -32.50 -15.85 -37.72
C SER A 12 -31.00 -15.76 -38.04
N GLY A 13 -30.36 -14.63 -37.70
CA GLY A 13 -28.90 -14.49 -37.71
C GLY A 13 -28.30 -15.04 -36.41
N CYS A 14 -27.19 -15.78 -36.53
CA CYS A 14 -26.36 -16.33 -35.44
C CYS A 14 -26.98 -17.43 -34.53
N ARG A 15 -26.18 -18.47 -34.25
CA ARG A 15 -26.54 -19.62 -33.41
C ARG A 15 -26.79 -19.20 -31.93
N THR A 16 -26.06 -18.19 -31.45
CA THR A 16 -26.18 -17.64 -30.09
C THR A 16 -27.50 -16.91 -29.85
N CYS A 17 -27.98 -16.13 -30.82
CA CYS A 17 -29.26 -15.41 -30.73
C CYS A 17 -30.47 -16.36 -30.75
N LYS A 18 -30.34 -17.51 -31.43
CA LYS A 18 -31.34 -18.58 -31.39
C LYS A 18 -31.44 -19.25 -30.01
N VAL A 19 -30.31 -19.48 -29.33
CA VAL A 19 -30.30 -20.07 -27.99
C VAL A 19 -30.91 -19.11 -26.97
N ARG A 20 -30.68 -17.80 -27.13
CA ARG A 20 -31.18 -16.75 -26.22
C ARG A 20 -32.61 -16.27 -26.51
N LYS A 21 -33.21 -16.60 -27.66
CA LYS A 21 -34.49 -16.03 -28.14
C LYS A 21 -34.49 -14.48 -28.18
N VAL A 22 -33.37 -13.87 -28.57
CA VAL A 22 -33.21 -12.40 -28.67
C VAL A 22 -32.96 -12.00 -30.13
N LYS A 23 -33.43 -10.81 -30.55
CA LYS A 23 -33.15 -10.28 -31.90
C LYS A 23 -31.65 -10.00 -32.06
N CYS A 24 -31.13 -10.23 -33.27
CA CYS A 24 -29.70 -10.04 -33.60
C CYS A 24 -29.21 -8.57 -33.50
N ASP A 25 -30.14 -7.64 -33.30
CA ASP A 25 -29.87 -6.19 -33.25
C ASP A 25 -29.83 -5.64 -31.82
N GLU A 26 -29.96 -6.50 -30.79
CA GLU A 26 -29.73 -6.14 -29.39
C GLU A 26 -28.33 -6.60 -28.96
N VAL A 27 -27.31 -6.03 -29.60
CA VAL A 27 -26.09 -5.71 -28.86
C VAL A 27 -26.31 -4.29 -28.37
N SER A 28 -26.39 -4.18 -27.05
CA SER A 28 -26.25 -2.98 -26.24
C SER A 28 -25.72 -1.73 -26.96
N ASN A 29 -26.43 -0.62 -26.77
CA ASN A 29 -25.94 0.78 -26.77
C ASN A 29 -24.51 0.97 -27.33
N THR A 30 -24.32 1.71 -28.43
CA THR A 30 -23.02 1.92 -29.15
C THR A 30 -21.81 2.13 -28.22
N GLU A 31 -22.03 2.76 -27.07
CA GLU A 31 -21.07 2.96 -25.99
C GLU A 31 -20.53 1.66 -25.34
N GLU A 32 -21.38 0.68 -25.05
CA GLU A 32 -20.98 -0.62 -24.47
C GLU A 32 -20.14 -1.44 -25.46
N HIS A 33 -20.46 -1.37 -26.76
CA HIS A 33 -19.66 -2.00 -27.82
C HIS A 33 -18.24 -1.43 -27.90
N LEU A 34 -18.12 -0.09 -27.83
CA LEU A 34 -16.82 0.59 -27.86
C LEU A 34 -15.94 0.22 -26.67
N HIS A 35 -16.51 0.13 -25.46
CA HIS A 35 -15.76 -0.30 -24.28
C HIS A 35 -15.38 -1.78 -24.38
N PHE A 36 -16.28 -2.66 -24.84
CA PHE A 36 -15.91 -4.06 -25.03
C PHE A 36 -14.83 -4.25 -26.13
N GLN A 37 -14.82 -3.41 -27.16
CA GLN A 37 -13.75 -3.38 -28.15
C GLN A 37 -12.42 -2.89 -27.54
N PHE A 38 -12.45 -1.79 -26.78
CA PHE A 38 -11.29 -1.30 -26.04
C PHE A 38 -10.74 -2.34 -25.05
N PHE A 39 -11.63 -3.07 -24.38
CA PHE A 39 -11.24 -4.21 -23.55
C PHE A 39 -10.40 -5.20 -24.34
N LYS A 40 -10.91 -5.67 -25.49
CA LYS A 40 -10.23 -6.67 -26.32
C LYS A 40 -8.91 -6.19 -26.91
N GLU A 41 -8.84 -4.92 -27.32
CA GLU A 41 -7.69 -4.39 -28.05
C GLU A 41 -6.60 -3.82 -27.15
N GLN A 42 -6.98 -3.27 -25.98
CA GLN A 42 -6.07 -2.52 -25.11
C GLN A 42 -5.97 -3.14 -23.72
N THR A 43 -7.11 -3.50 -23.10
CA THR A 43 -7.11 -3.99 -21.70
C THR A 43 -6.61 -5.43 -21.61
N LEU A 44 -6.99 -6.30 -22.55
CA LEU A 44 -6.49 -7.67 -22.66
C LEU A 44 -4.99 -7.73 -22.97
N ALA A 45 -4.43 -6.74 -23.66
CA ALA A 45 -2.99 -6.67 -23.88
C ALA A 45 -2.20 -6.38 -22.59
N LYS A 46 -2.91 -5.96 -21.53
CA LYS A 46 -2.32 -5.54 -20.27
C LYS A 46 -2.52 -6.57 -19.17
N LEU A 47 -3.69 -7.21 -19.07
CA LEU A 47 -4.08 -8.17 -18.01
C LEU A 47 -3.22 -9.45 -17.83
N PRO A 48 -2.76 -10.16 -18.89
CA PRO A 48 -2.16 -11.50 -18.75
C PRO A 48 -0.63 -11.53 -18.54
N GLY A 49 0.04 -10.39 -18.62
CA GLY A 49 1.48 -10.31 -18.39
C GLY A 49 2.42 -10.95 -19.39
N VAL A 50 3.67 -11.12 -18.96
CA VAL A 50 4.86 -11.45 -19.79
C VAL A 50 4.86 -12.91 -20.28
N TYR A 51 3.85 -13.72 -19.93
CA TYR A 51 3.85 -15.16 -20.23
C TYR A 51 3.16 -15.53 -21.56
N SER A 52 3.64 -16.63 -22.14
CA SER A 52 3.38 -17.14 -23.49
C SER A 52 1.92 -17.51 -23.78
N SER A 53 1.67 -17.73 -25.07
CA SER A 53 0.39 -17.85 -25.80
C SER A 53 -0.71 -18.77 -25.23
N LYS A 54 -0.49 -19.50 -24.13
CA LYS A 54 -1.52 -20.31 -23.45
C LYS A 54 -2.17 -19.64 -22.23
N TYR A 55 -1.49 -18.75 -21.49
CA TYR A 55 -2.10 -18.00 -20.36
C TYR A 55 -3.05 -16.89 -20.81
N ARG A 56 -2.95 -16.48 -22.08
CA ARG A 56 -3.99 -15.74 -22.79
C ARG A 56 -5.38 -16.35 -22.60
N ASN A 57 -5.50 -17.67 -22.40
CA ASN A 57 -6.80 -18.33 -22.33
C ASN A 57 -7.66 -17.92 -21.14
N LEU A 58 -7.12 -17.45 -20.01
CA LEU A 58 -7.98 -16.96 -18.91
C LEU A 58 -8.76 -15.71 -19.36
N TRP A 59 -8.03 -14.67 -19.77
CA TRP A 59 -8.64 -13.39 -20.13
C TRP A 59 -9.18 -13.36 -21.57
N GLU A 60 -8.41 -13.84 -22.55
CA GLU A 60 -8.80 -13.85 -23.98
C GLU A 60 -9.79 -14.97 -24.32
N SER A 61 -9.88 -16.05 -23.54
CA SER A 61 -10.84 -17.13 -23.77
C SER A 61 -11.91 -17.24 -22.69
N LEU A 62 -11.58 -17.59 -21.44
CA LEU A 62 -12.57 -17.86 -20.39
C LEU A 62 -13.41 -16.62 -20.05
N VAL A 63 -12.77 -15.48 -19.75
CA VAL A 63 -13.49 -14.23 -19.42
C VAL A 63 -14.27 -13.72 -20.62
N VAL A 64 -13.69 -13.73 -21.83
CA VAL A 64 -14.39 -13.32 -23.06
C VAL A 64 -15.59 -14.23 -23.38
N GLN A 65 -15.46 -15.55 -23.21
CA GLN A 65 -16.57 -16.51 -23.35
C GLN A 65 -17.63 -16.28 -22.27
N ALA A 66 -17.22 -16.05 -21.02
CA ALA A 66 -18.12 -15.74 -19.92
C ALA A 66 -18.89 -14.43 -20.17
N CYS A 67 -18.27 -13.39 -20.75
CA CYS A 67 -18.99 -12.19 -21.20
C CYS A 67 -20.10 -12.52 -22.21
N ALA A 68 -19.85 -13.49 -23.09
CA ALA A 68 -20.83 -13.91 -24.09
C ALA A 68 -21.98 -14.73 -23.50
N GLU A 69 -21.87 -15.29 -22.29
CA GLU A 69 -22.89 -16.14 -21.66
C GLU A 69 -23.57 -15.51 -20.44
N GLU A 70 -22.83 -14.76 -19.62
CA GLU A 70 -23.21 -14.28 -18.29
C GLU A 70 -23.22 -12.73 -18.24
N PRO A 71 -24.41 -12.08 -18.12
CA PRO A 71 -24.51 -10.62 -18.09
C PRO A 71 -23.73 -9.94 -16.97
N ALA A 72 -23.61 -10.60 -15.80
CA ALA A 72 -22.83 -10.09 -14.67
C ALA A 72 -21.36 -9.88 -15.06
N VAL A 73 -20.75 -10.86 -15.73
CA VAL A 73 -19.34 -10.81 -16.17
C VAL A 73 -19.15 -9.76 -17.26
N MET A 74 -20.07 -9.66 -18.23
CA MET A 74 -20.01 -8.63 -19.27
C MET A 74 -19.96 -7.23 -18.66
N HIS A 75 -20.86 -6.91 -17.73
CA HIS A 75 -20.90 -5.58 -17.12
C HIS A 75 -19.68 -5.30 -16.23
N ALA A 76 -19.13 -6.30 -15.54
CA ALA A 76 -17.86 -6.13 -14.82
C ALA A 76 -16.69 -5.81 -15.77
N VAL A 77 -16.64 -6.49 -16.93
CA VAL A 77 -15.63 -6.24 -17.97
C VAL A 77 -15.76 -4.87 -18.61
N LEU A 78 -16.99 -4.38 -18.80
CA LEU A 78 -17.22 -3.02 -19.26
C LEU A 78 -16.73 -1.98 -18.23
N ALA A 79 -16.91 -2.25 -16.94
CA ALA A 79 -16.43 -1.37 -15.86
C ALA A 79 -14.89 -1.30 -15.82
N ILE A 80 -14.18 -2.44 -15.84
CA ILE A 80 -12.70 -2.45 -15.88
C ILE A 80 -12.15 -1.81 -17.15
N SER A 81 -12.81 -2.02 -18.30
CA SER A 81 -12.42 -1.38 -19.55
C SER A 81 -12.54 0.14 -19.48
N SER A 82 -13.58 0.65 -18.82
CA SER A 82 -13.78 2.08 -18.66
C SER A 82 -12.78 2.68 -17.66
N ALA A 83 -12.48 1.98 -16.57
CA ALA A 83 -11.43 2.36 -15.62
C ALA A 83 -10.05 2.45 -16.29
N HIS A 84 -9.69 1.46 -17.11
CA HIS A 84 -8.43 1.46 -17.85
C HIS A 84 -8.40 2.57 -18.90
N ARG A 85 -9.51 2.76 -19.64
CA ARG A 85 -9.62 3.83 -20.63
C ARG A 85 -9.47 5.21 -20.01
N ARG A 86 -10.07 5.43 -18.83
CA ARG A 86 -9.90 6.65 -18.02
C ARG A 86 -8.42 6.90 -17.73
N LYS A 87 -7.70 5.93 -17.17
CA LYS A 87 -6.24 6.00 -16.94
C LYS A 87 -5.41 6.29 -18.19
N VAL A 88 -5.75 5.70 -19.34
CA VAL A 88 -5.04 5.94 -20.61
C VAL A 88 -5.30 7.37 -21.14
N LEU A 89 -6.52 7.87 -21.00
CA LEU A 89 -6.89 9.23 -21.40
C LEU A 89 -6.23 10.27 -20.49
N ASP A 90 -6.18 10.00 -19.18
CA ASP A 90 -5.53 10.87 -18.18
C ASP A 90 -4.01 10.87 -18.34
N GLY A 91 -3.39 9.73 -18.65
CA GLY A 91 -1.96 9.63 -18.97
C GLY A 91 -1.53 10.39 -20.23
N ALA A 92 -2.48 10.71 -21.13
CA ALA A 92 -2.23 11.52 -22.33
C ALA A 92 -2.54 13.02 -22.12
N SER A 93 -3.25 13.38 -21.05
CA SER A 93 -3.73 14.74 -20.78
C SER A 93 -3.25 15.20 -19.40
N ARG A 94 -2.00 15.68 -19.36
CA ARG A 94 -1.25 16.15 -18.17
C ARG A 94 -1.89 17.26 -17.32
N ASN A 95 -3.15 17.66 -17.48
CA ASN A 95 -3.65 18.90 -16.85
C ASN A 95 -5.18 19.04 -16.70
N LYS A 96 -5.96 17.99 -16.41
CA LYS A 96 -7.40 18.18 -16.13
C LYS A 96 -7.89 17.50 -14.86
N VAL A 97 -8.17 18.34 -13.88
CA VAL A 97 -9.05 18.12 -12.73
C VAL A 97 -10.42 17.68 -13.23
N LEU A 98 -11.01 16.63 -12.65
CA LEU A 98 -12.39 16.24 -12.91
C LEU A 98 -13.18 16.21 -11.59
N VAL A 99 -13.97 17.28 -11.40
CA VAL A 99 -14.84 17.60 -10.25
C VAL A 99 -16.21 16.90 -10.34
N LEU A 100 -16.43 16.06 -11.35
CA LEU A 100 -17.62 15.24 -11.53
C LEU A 100 -17.17 13.85 -11.99
N PRO A 101 -17.92 12.75 -11.75
CA PRO A 101 -17.63 11.51 -12.43
C PRO A 101 -17.63 11.83 -13.93
N ASP A 102 -16.45 11.73 -14.55
CA ASP A 102 -16.38 11.91 -15.98
C ASP A 102 -17.24 10.83 -16.65
N LYS A 103 -17.51 10.98 -17.94
CA LYS A 103 -18.34 10.01 -18.67
C LYS A 103 -17.81 8.57 -18.55
N GLN A 104 -16.52 8.37 -18.25
CA GLN A 104 -15.96 7.05 -17.97
C GLN A 104 -16.33 6.57 -16.55
N GLU A 105 -16.20 7.40 -15.52
CA GLU A 105 -16.59 7.03 -14.15
C GLU A 105 -18.11 6.77 -14.04
N GLU A 106 -18.96 7.58 -14.66
CA GLU A 106 -20.41 7.31 -14.72
C GLU A 106 -20.72 5.98 -15.42
N PHE A 107 -20.05 5.72 -16.54
CA PHE A 107 -20.19 4.47 -17.28
C PHE A 107 -19.71 3.27 -16.46
N LEU A 108 -18.57 3.41 -15.77
CA LEU A 108 -18.00 2.42 -14.88
C LEU A 108 -18.98 2.09 -13.77
N LEU A 109 -19.43 3.08 -12.99
CA LEU A 109 -20.34 2.89 -11.85
C LEU A 109 -21.66 2.28 -12.28
N ARG A 110 -22.24 2.74 -13.40
CA ARG A 110 -23.47 2.16 -13.97
C ARG A 110 -23.29 0.67 -14.28
N ASN A 111 -22.18 0.29 -14.92
CA ASN A 111 -21.91 -1.10 -15.26
C ASN A 111 -21.52 -1.93 -14.04
N TYR A 112 -20.82 -1.34 -13.06
CA TYR A 112 -20.54 -1.97 -11.78
C TYR A 112 -21.86 -2.37 -11.08
N CYS A 113 -22.80 -1.44 -10.95
CA CYS A 113 -24.10 -1.69 -10.34
C CYS A 113 -24.92 -2.72 -11.12
N LYS A 114 -24.95 -2.64 -12.46
CA LYS A 114 -25.62 -3.66 -13.30
C LYS A 114 -25.02 -5.05 -13.07
N SER A 115 -23.69 -5.15 -13.02
CA SER A 115 -23.00 -6.42 -12.76
C SER A 115 -23.41 -7.03 -11.43
N MET A 116 -23.42 -6.25 -10.35
CA MET A 116 -23.91 -6.69 -9.03
C MET A 116 -25.37 -7.13 -9.06
N GLN A 117 -26.25 -6.40 -9.75
CA GLN A 117 -27.67 -6.75 -9.87
C GLN A 117 -27.86 -8.10 -10.57
N TYR A 118 -27.12 -8.37 -11.66
CA TYR A 118 -27.16 -9.65 -12.35
C TYR A 118 -26.49 -10.79 -11.55
N LEU A 119 -25.56 -10.46 -10.65
CA LEU A 119 -24.91 -11.43 -9.78
C LEU A 119 -25.77 -11.79 -8.56
N GLN A 120 -26.65 -10.89 -8.09
CA GLN A 120 -27.47 -11.09 -6.90
C GLN A 120 -28.26 -12.42 -6.86
N PRO A 121 -28.91 -12.89 -7.96
CA PRO A 121 -29.59 -14.19 -7.99
C PRO A 121 -28.66 -15.40 -7.86
N SER A 122 -27.36 -15.22 -8.12
CA SER A 122 -26.35 -16.27 -7.96
C SER A 122 -26.08 -16.58 -6.50
N PHE A 123 -26.23 -15.61 -5.59
CA PHE A 123 -26.08 -15.84 -4.15
C PHE A 123 -27.22 -16.67 -3.55
N GLN A 124 -28.36 -16.75 -4.23
CA GLN A 124 -29.50 -17.55 -3.80
C GLN A 124 -29.46 -18.98 -4.36
N ASN A 125 -28.64 -19.23 -5.40
CA ASN A 125 -28.53 -20.51 -6.09
C ASN A 125 -27.13 -21.12 -5.90
N CYS A 126 -27.00 -22.17 -5.09
CA CYS A 126 -25.71 -22.80 -4.78
C CYS A 126 -25.18 -23.77 -5.87
N GLY A 127 -25.43 -23.49 -7.16
CA GLY A 127 -24.99 -24.35 -8.26
C GLY A 127 -23.55 -24.06 -8.73
N THR A 128 -22.80 -25.08 -9.17
CA THR A 128 -21.43 -24.96 -9.70
C THR A 128 -21.25 -23.83 -10.74
N ARG A 129 -22.22 -23.68 -11.65
CA ARG A 129 -22.22 -22.58 -12.64
C ARG A 129 -22.29 -21.20 -11.98
N SER A 130 -23.12 -21.07 -10.96
CA SER A 130 -23.35 -19.82 -10.23
C SER A 130 -22.12 -19.41 -9.42
N ILE A 131 -21.45 -20.38 -8.80
CA ILE A 131 -20.17 -20.19 -8.10
C ILE A 131 -19.10 -19.72 -9.10
N ARG A 132 -18.96 -20.37 -10.26
CA ARG A 132 -17.98 -19.98 -11.29
C ARG A 132 -18.22 -18.57 -11.84
N THR A 133 -19.47 -18.22 -12.14
CA THR A 133 -19.83 -16.85 -12.56
C THR A 133 -19.43 -15.83 -11.49
N THR A 134 -19.65 -16.16 -10.21
CA THR A 134 -19.25 -15.31 -9.07
C THR A 134 -17.73 -15.18 -8.97
N LEU A 135 -16.99 -16.28 -9.10
CA LEU A 135 -15.52 -16.27 -9.07
C LEU A 135 -14.91 -15.47 -10.21
N ILE A 136 -15.41 -15.62 -11.43
CA ILE A 136 -14.96 -14.82 -12.59
C ILE A 136 -15.27 -13.34 -12.35
N THR A 137 -16.44 -13.02 -11.79
CA THR A 137 -16.81 -11.62 -11.51
C THR A 137 -15.96 -11.02 -10.39
N CYS A 138 -15.69 -11.76 -9.31
CA CYS A 138 -14.76 -11.36 -8.27
C CYS A 138 -13.35 -11.11 -8.84
N LEU A 139 -12.85 -11.99 -9.72
CA LEU A 139 -11.56 -11.80 -10.37
C LEU A 139 -11.51 -10.45 -11.13
N VAL A 140 -12.54 -10.15 -11.93
CA VAL A 140 -12.63 -8.86 -12.65
C VAL A 140 -12.69 -7.68 -11.68
N TYR A 141 -13.43 -7.80 -10.57
CA TYR A 141 -13.51 -6.75 -9.57
C TYR A 141 -12.21 -6.52 -8.82
N ILE A 142 -11.42 -7.55 -8.51
CA ILE A 142 -10.09 -7.38 -7.89
C ILE A 142 -9.25 -6.44 -8.76
N TYR A 143 -9.11 -6.73 -10.05
CA TYR A 143 -8.34 -5.87 -10.96
C TYR A 143 -8.96 -4.49 -11.18
N LEU A 144 -10.30 -4.37 -11.18
CA LEU A 144 -10.97 -3.08 -11.24
C LEU A 144 -10.65 -2.21 -10.03
N GLU A 145 -10.79 -2.76 -8.82
CA GLU A 145 -10.56 -2.04 -7.57
C GLU A 145 -9.07 -1.69 -7.40
N LEU A 146 -8.16 -2.58 -7.80
CA LEU A 146 -6.73 -2.26 -7.89
C LEU A 146 -6.45 -1.12 -8.89
N LEU A 147 -7.11 -1.12 -10.06
CA LEU A 147 -7.01 -0.02 -11.01
C LEU A 147 -7.57 1.30 -10.46
N ARG A 148 -8.51 1.26 -9.52
CA ARG A 148 -9.10 2.44 -8.88
C ARG A 148 -8.37 2.88 -7.60
N GLY A 149 -7.36 2.13 -7.15
CA GLY A 149 -6.66 2.40 -5.89
C GLY A 149 -7.45 2.05 -4.64
N THR A 150 -8.58 1.34 -4.78
CA THR A 150 -9.46 0.92 -3.67
C THR A 150 -9.06 -0.45 -3.13
N TYR A 151 -7.84 -0.53 -2.65
CA TYR A 151 -7.18 -1.79 -2.28
C TYR A 151 -7.91 -2.67 -1.26
N LYS A 152 -8.57 -2.06 -0.26
CA LYS A 152 -9.38 -2.79 0.73
C LYS A 152 -10.48 -3.62 0.05
N ARG A 153 -11.16 -3.02 -0.93
CA ARG A 153 -12.24 -3.69 -1.68
C ARG A 153 -11.69 -4.79 -2.58
N ALA A 154 -10.51 -4.59 -3.18
CA ALA A 154 -9.82 -5.64 -3.92
C ALA A 154 -9.53 -6.85 -3.02
N TYR A 155 -9.10 -6.62 -1.78
CA TYR A 155 -8.86 -7.68 -0.81
C TYR A 155 -10.16 -8.38 -0.40
N ASP A 156 -11.23 -7.64 -0.11
CA ASP A 156 -12.54 -8.22 0.24
C ASP A 156 -13.06 -9.16 -0.87
N HIS A 157 -12.88 -8.78 -2.14
CA HIS A 157 -13.22 -9.62 -3.30
C HIS A 157 -12.34 -10.87 -3.41
N LEU A 158 -11.05 -10.76 -3.09
CA LEU A 158 -10.11 -11.87 -3.09
C LEU A 158 -10.45 -12.88 -1.98
N ASP A 159 -10.65 -12.42 -0.74
CA ASP A 159 -11.00 -13.28 0.40
C ASP A 159 -12.35 -13.98 0.19
N GLY A 160 -13.37 -13.24 -0.26
CA GLY A 160 -14.66 -13.80 -0.60
C GLY A 160 -14.57 -14.87 -1.70
N GLY A 161 -13.76 -14.65 -2.74
CA GLY A 161 -13.53 -15.62 -3.79
C GLY A 161 -12.77 -16.87 -3.32
N MET A 162 -11.79 -16.72 -2.42
CA MET A 162 -11.07 -17.86 -1.83
C MET A 162 -11.99 -18.77 -1.00
N ARG A 163 -12.94 -18.19 -0.25
CA ARG A 163 -13.95 -18.97 0.49
C ARG A 163 -14.85 -19.76 -0.47
N LEU A 164 -15.35 -19.10 -1.52
CA LEU A 164 -16.17 -19.75 -2.55
C LEU A 164 -15.43 -20.87 -3.30
N LEU A 165 -14.12 -20.71 -3.53
CA LEU A 165 -13.29 -21.78 -4.10
C LEU A 165 -13.21 -22.99 -3.17
N ALA A 166 -13.10 -22.79 -1.85
CA ALA A 166 -13.08 -23.90 -0.89
C ALA A 166 -14.41 -24.68 -0.93
N ASP A 167 -15.55 -23.97 -0.94
CA ASP A 167 -16.88 -24.57 -1.05
C ASP A 167 -17.05 -25.38 -2.35
N LEU A 168 -16.49 -24.90 -3.47
CA LEU A 168 -16.52 -25.59 -4.77
C LEU A 168 -15.75 -26.92 -4.74
N HIS A 169 -14.62 -26.97 -4.05
CA HIS A 169 -13.82 -28.19 -3.91
C HIS A 169 -14.50 -29.22 -3.00
N ASP A 170 -15.18 -28.77 -1.95
CA ASP A 170 -15.94 -29.64 -1.03
C ASP A 170 -17.16 -30.26 -1.71
N GLU A 171 -17.91 -29.49 -2.51
CA GLU A 171 -19.04 -29.99 -3.30
C GLU A 171 -18.63 -31.02 -4.36
N THR A 172 -17.42 -30.87 -4.93
CA THR A 172 -16.87 -31.80 -5.91
C THR A 172 -16.41 -33.09 -5.25
N SER A 173 -15.81 -33.00 -4.06
CA SER A 173 -15.38 -34.16 -3.26
C SER A 173 -16.55 -35.00 -2.74
N LYS A 174 -17.66 -34.35 -2.34
CA LYS A 174 -18.89 -35.04 -1.88
C LYS A 174 -19.61 -35.82 -2.99
N LYS A 175 -19.35 -35.53 -4.27
CA LYS A 175 -19.98 -36.22 -5.42
C LYS A 175 -19.27 -37.52 -5.86
N GLY A 176 -18.18 -37.93 -5.20
CA GLY A 176 -17.64 -39.30 -5.32
C GLY A 176 -17.06 -39.67 -6.69
N ILE A 177 -16.22 -38.81 -7.29
CA ILE A 177 -15.44 -39.17 -8.48
C ILE A 177 -14.00 -39.51 -8.04
N LEU A 178 -13.71 -40.79 -7.90
CA LEU A 178 -12.34 -41.31 -7.76
C LEU A 178 -11.47 -40.89 -8.97
N PRO A 179 -10.15 -40.67 -8.83
CA PRO A 179 -9.28 -40.31 -9.94
C PRO A 179 -9.21 -41.47 -10.94
N ARG A 180 -9.76 -41.29 -12.13
CA ARG A 180 -9.64 -42.24 -13.24
C ARG A 180 -8.21 -42.21 -13.78
N THR A 181 -7.43 -43.22 -13.46
CA THR A 181 -6.28 -43.65 -14.25
C THR A 181 -6.76 -44.06 -15.64
N SER A 182 -6.41 -43.33 -16.72
CA SER A 182 -6.13 -43.88 -18.06
C SER A 182 -6.01 -42.78 -19.12
N ALA A 183 -4.92 -42.87 -19.87
CA ALA A 183 -4.65 -42.22 -21.14
C ALA A 183 -5.86 -42.11 -22.09
N HIS A 184 -6.33 -40.90 -22.38
CA HIS A 184 -7.02 -40.58 -23.63
C HIS A 184 -6.74 -39.12 -24.06
N LYS A 185 -6.46 -38.95 -25.36
CA LYS A 185 -6.12 -37.68 -26.02
C LYS A 185 -7.27 -36.66 -25.87
N PRO A 186 -6.99 -35.38 -25.60
CA PRO A 186 -8.04 -34.37 -25.50
C PRO A 186 -8.52 -33.92 -26.88
N SER A 187 -9.83 -34.00 -27.11
CA SER A 187 -10.56 -33.29 -28.17
C SER A 187 -11.04 -31.93 -27.66
N LEU A 188 -11.11 -30.94 -28.56
CA LEU A 188 -11.42 -29.51 -28.32
C LEU A 188 -12.81 -29.24 -27.69
N SER A 189 -12.93 -29.42 -26.38
CA SER A 189 -13.87 -28.70 -25.51
C SER A 189 -13.14 -28.43 -24.20
N LEU A 190 -13.06 -27.16 -23.77
CA LEU A 190 -12.49 -26.80 -22.46
C LEU A 190 -13.24 -27.58 -21.38
N ASP A 191 -12.57 -28.58 -20.81
CA ASP A 191 -13.19 -29.48 -19.84
C ASP A 191 -13.59 -28.71 -18.59
N GLN A 192 -14.68 -29.14 -17.94
CA GLN A 192 -15.28 -28.43 -16.80
C GLN A 192 -14.26 -28.29 -15.64
N ASP A 193 -13.34 -29.25 -15.51
CA ASP A 193 -12.23 -29.29 -14.54
C ASP A 193 -11.11 -28.27 -14.87
N CYS A 194 -10.99 -27.88 -16.15
CA CYS A 194 -9.98 -26.93 -16.61
C CYS A 194 -10.30 -25.49 -16.15
N ILE A 195 -11.58 -25.13 -16.06
CA ILE A 195 -12.04 -23.81 -15.59
C ILE A 195 -11.70 -23.60 -14.11
N ASP A 196 -11.97 -24.59 -13.27
CA ASP A 196 -11.74 -24.50 -11.83
C ASP A 196 -10.23 -24.44 -11.52
N ALA A 197 -9.42 -25.16 -12.29
CA ALA A 197 -7.96 -25.09 -12.21
C ALA A 197 -7.44 -23.67 -12.52
N PHE A 198 -7.94 -23.03 -13.59
CA PHE A 198 -7.55 -21.65 -13.93
C PHE A 198 -7.95 -20.63 -12.87
N LEU A 199 -9.17 -20.75 -12.31
CA LEU A 199 -9.64 -19.85 -11.26
C LEU A 199 -8.84 -20.05 -9.97
N THR A 200 -8.60 -21.30 -9.57
CA THR A 200 -7.80 -21.62 -8.38
C THR A 200 -6.39 -21.04 -8.49
N GLU A 201 -5.75 -21.20 -9.65
CA GLU A 201 -4.42 -20.67 -9.94
C GLU A 201 -4.38 -19.13 -9.92
N ALA A 202 -5.39 -18.45 -10.49
CA ALA A 202 -5.45 -16.99 -10.52
C ALA A 202 -5.64 -16.39 -9.12
N PHE A 203 -6.53 -16.96 -8.30
CA PHE A 203 -6.80 -16.50 -6.94
C PHE A 203 -5.63 -16.79 -5.98
N ALA A 204 -5.01 -17.96 -6.09
CA ALA A 204 -3.78 -18.29 -5.38
C ALA A 204 -2.69 -17.23 -5.61
N ARG A 205 -2.47 -16.84 -6.87
CA ARG A 205 -1.47 -15.82 -7.23
C ARG A 205 -1.77 -14.45 -6.70
N LEU A 206 -3.01 -13.98 -6.87
CA LEU A 206 -3.43 -12.68 -6.35
C LEU A 206 -3.26 -12.63 -4.83
N ARG A 207 -3.54 -13.74 -4.14
CA ARG A 207 -3.29 -13.86 -2.71
C ARG A 207 -1.80 -13.78 -2.38
N VAL A 208 -0.93 -14.49 -3.08
CA VAL A 208 0.53 -14.35 -2.89
C VAL A 208 0.95 -12.88 -3.08
N GLN A 209 0.52 -12.23 -4.16
CA GLN A 209 0.90 -10.84 -4.44
C GLN A 209 0.37 -9.86 -3.39
N MET A 210 -0.87 -10.03 -2.92
CA MET A 210 -1.49 -9.13 -1.95
C MET A 210 -0.99 -9.34 -0.50
N GLU A 211 -0.61 -10.56 -0.12
CA GLU A 211 -0.05 -10.84 1.21
C GLU A 211 1.27 -10.09 1.45
N PHE A 212 2.08 -9.89 0.40
CA PHE A 212 3.30 -9.10 0.55
C PHE A 212 3.07 -7.58 0.41
N SER A 213 1.95 -7.11 -0.18
CA SER A 213 1.58 -5.68 -0.25
C SER A 213 0.73 -5.18 0.95
N ARG A 214 0.38 -6.07 1.90
CA ARG A 214 0.00 -5.79 3.31
C ARG A 214 -1.15 -4.79 3.57
N LEU A 215 -2.22 -4.86 2.79
CA LEU A 215 -3.50 -4.32 3.22
C LEU A 215 -4.21 -5.30 4.17
N ARG A 216 -4.04 -5.05 5.49
CA ARG A 216 -4.72 -5.62 6.69
C ARG A 216 -5.20 -7.09 6.69
N SER A 217 -4.88 -7.76 7.80
CA SER A 217 -5.36 -9.07 8.23
C SER A 217 -6.88 -9.19 8.36
N GLY A 218 -7.44 -10.21 7.68
CA GLY A 218 -8.77 -10.76 7.95
C GLY A 218 -8.69 -12.13 8.63
N THR A 219 -9.61 -12.37 9.56
CA THR A 219 -9.69 -13.49 10.49
C THR A 219 -9.95 -14.85 9.83
N GLY A 220 -9.22 -15.88 10.29
CA GLY A 220 -9.69 -17.26 10.34
C GLY A 220 -9.59 -18.05 9.04
N SER A 221 -8.44 -18.66 8.78
CA SER A 221 -8.36 -19.84 7.91
C SER A 221 -7.83 -21.02 8.73
N THR A 222 -8.65 -22.06 8.86
CA THR A 222 -8.23 -23.36 9.36
C THR A 222 -7.30 -24.01 8.33
N LEU A 223 -6.09 -24.39 8.76
CA LEU A 223 -5.24 -25.34 8.02
C LEU A 223 -6.05 -26.62 7.77
N ALA A 224 -6.60 -26.76 6.56
CA ALA A 224 -7.11 -28.02 6.08
C ALA A 224 -5.97 -28.71 5.30
N PRO A 225 -5.68 -30.00 5.57
CA PRO A 225 -4.68 -30.73 4.81
C PRO A 225 -5.16 -30.84 3.36
N LYS A 226 -4.52 -30.10 2.45
CA LYS A 226 -4.79 -30.23 1.03
C LYS A 226 -3.96 -31.39 0.51
N VAL A 227 -4.62 -32.29 -0.21
CA VAL A 227 -4.00 -33.44 -0.90
C VAL A 227 -2.72 -32.98 -1.59
N ALA A 228 -1.61 -33.65 -1.24
CA ALA A 228 -0.30 -33.52 -1.82
C ALA A 228 -0.38 -33.34 -3.34
N PRO A 229 0.33 -32.38 -3.95
CA PRO A 229 0.51 -32.41 -5.39
C PRO A 229 1.17 -33.75 -5.78
N ASP A 230 0.61 -34.45 -6.76
CA ASP A 230 1.28 -35.64 -7.33
C ASP A 230 2.71 -35.26 -7.72
N LEU A 231 3.72 -36.01 -7.26
CA LEU A 231 5.11 -35.66 -7.55
C LEU A 231 5.34 -35.65 -9.08
N PRO A 232 5.89 -34.57 -9.66
CA PRO A 232 6.19 -34.55 -11.09
C PRO A 232 7.16 -35.67 -11.45
N THR A 233 7.03 -36.18 -12.67
CA THR A 233 7.99 -37.16 -13.22
C THR A 233 9.41 -36.56 -13.33
N LEU A 234 10.37 -37.35 -13.83
CA LEU A 234 11.76 -36.94 -14.07
C LEU A 234 11.92 -35.58 -14.79
N LYS A 235 10.93 -35.13 -15.58
CA LYS A 235 10.88 -33.81 -16.25
C LYS A 235 9.47 -33.23 -16.27
N PHE A 236 9.33 -31.91 -16.35
CA PHE A 236 8.05 -31.24 -16.61
C PHE A 236 7.71 -31.32 -18.10
N SER A 237 6.45 -31.67 -18.40
CA SER A 237 5.90 -31.70 -19.76
C SER A 237 5.64 -30.30 -20.31
N SER A 238 5.48 -29.30 -19.44
CA SER A 238 5.24 -27.91 -19.83
C SER A 238 5.60 -26.91 -18.73
N PHE A 239 5.77 -25.64 -19.12
CA PHE A 239 5.92 -24.52 -18.20
C PHE A 239 4.74 -24.41 -17.23
N HIS A 240 3.52 -24.62 -17.72
CA HIS A 240 2.30 -24.55 -16.92
C HIS A 240 2.30 -25.61 -15.81
N GLU A 241 2.71 -26.84 -16.14
CA GLU A 241 2.85 -27.89 -15.14
C GLU A 241 3.88 -27.49 -14.06
N ALA A 242 5.07 -27.02 -14.46
CA ALA A 242 6.09 -26.56 -13.52
C ALA A 242 5.56 -25.43 -12.62
N ARG A 243 4.87 -24.44 -13.19
CA ARG A 243 4.30 -23.31 -12.46
C ARG A 243 3.19 -23.72 -11.51
N HIS A 244 2.26 -24.57 -11.96
CA HIS A 244 1.16 -25.07 -11.15
C HIS A 244 1.66 -25.78 -9.88
N TYR A 245 2.69 -26.63 -10.01
CA TYR A 245 3.31 -27.27 -8.85
C TYR A 245 3.92 -26.25 -7.89
N LEU A 246 4.64 -25.26 -8.41
CA LEU A 246 5.29 -24.25 -7.59
C LEU A 246 4.26 -23.38 -6.84
N ASP A 247 3.21 -22.92 -7.52
CA ASP A 247 2.14 -22.10 -6.93
C ASP A 247 1.47 -22.82 -5.74
N ARG A 248 1.23 -24.14 -5.85
CA ARG A 248 0.64 -24.94 -4.77
C ARG A 248 1.55 -25.06 -3.55
N VAL A 249 2.85 -25.25 -3.76
CA VAL A 249 3.83 -25.32 -2.67
C VAL A 249 3.98 -23.96 -2.00
N PHE A 250 4.02 -22.89 -2.78
CA PHE A 250 4.08 -21.51 -2.29
C PHE A 250 2.86 -21.16 -1.43
N ASP A 251 1.66 -21.54 -1.90
CA ASP A 251 0.41 -21.39 -1.16
C ASP A 251 0.43 -22.11 0.19
N GLY A 252 0.98 -23.34 0.23
CA GLY A 252 1.13 -24.11 1.47
C GLY A 252 2.06 -23.42 2.46
N ILE A 253 3.20 -22.92 2.00
CA ILE A 253 4.16 -22.16 2.82
C ILE A 253 3.51 -20.88 3.37
N ASN A 254 2.74 -20.15 2.57
CA ASN A 254 2.03 -18.95 3.02
C ASN A 254 0.94 -19.26 4.06
N LEU A 255 0.22 -20.38 3.92
CA LEU A 255 -0.75 -20.81 4.93
C LEU A 255 -0.08 -21.14 6.27
N ILE A 256 1.08 -21.81 6.23
CA ILE A 256 1.88 -22.09 7.44
C ILE A 256 2.33 -20.77 8.09
N SER A 257 2.94 -19.87 7.31
CA SER A 257 3.38 -18.55 7.79
C SER A 257 2.24 -17.73 8.37
N LYS A 258 1.05 -17.77 7.75
CA LYS A 258 -0.16 -17.11 8.27
C LYS A 258 -0.64 -17.73 9.57
N ALA A 259 -0.70 -19.06 9.66
CA ALA A 259 -1.15 -19.74 10.86
C ALA A 259 -0.27 -19.42 12.08
N ILE A 260 1.05 -19.36 11.89
CA ILE A 260 2.02 -19.01 12.94
C ILE A 260 1.84 -17.56 13.38
N ARG A 261 1.64 -16.65 12.43
CA ARG A 261 1.42 -15.23 12.70
C ARG A 261 0.11 -14.95 13.43
N ASP A 262 -0.97 -15.62 13.02
CA ASP A 262 -2.32 -15.36 13.52
C ASP A 262 -2.63 -16.16 14.82
N GLY A 263 -1.78 -17.13 15.18
CA GLY A 263 -1.99 -18.05 16.29
C GLY A 263 -1.02 -17.83 17.46
N SER A 264 -1.52 -17.93 18.70
CA SER A 264 -0.67 -18.19 19.86
C SER A 264 -0.46 -19.70 19.95
N HIS A 265 0.77 -20.18 20.07
CA HIS A 265 1.05 -21.60 20.29
C HIS A 265 0.24 -22.20 21.45
N ALA A 266 -0.12 -21.40 22.45
CA ALA A 266 -0.92 -21.81 23.60
C ALA A 266 -2.42 -22.00 23.30
N SER A 267 -2.94 -21.46 22.18
CA SER A 267 -4.35 -21.56 21.79
C SER A 267 -4.62 -22.69 20.78
N TRP A 268 -3.60 -23.43 20.38
CA TRP A 268 -3.73 -24.50 19.39
C TRP A 268 -4.17 -25.83 20.03
N PRO A 269 -5.04 -26.61 19.35
CA PRO A 269 -5.38 -27.96 19.78
C PRO A 269 -4.15 -28.87 19.88
N ASP A 270 -4.20 -29.85 20.78
CA ASP A 270 -3.14 -30.85 20.92
C ASP A 270 -2.81 -31.52 19.58
N GLY A 271 -1.51 -31.57 19.23
CA GLY A 271 -1.01 -32.17 17.99
C GLY A 271 -1.02 -31.25 16.75
N TYR A 272 -1.60 -30.05 16.84
CA TYR A 272 -1.62 -29.09 15.72
C TYR A 272 -0.22 -28.66 15.29
N TRP A 273 0.71 -28.48 16.24
CA TRP A 273 2.10 -28.13 15.94
C TRP A 273 2.81 -29.23 15.15
N ASN A 274 2.56 -30.50 15.46
CA ASN A 274 3.12 -31.62 14.70
C ASN A 274 2.57 -31.64 13.27
N MET A 275 1.31 -31.24 13.07
CA MET A 275 0.74 -31.06 11.74
C MET A 275 1.45 -29.95 10.96
N VAL A 276 1.70 -28.79 11.59
CA VAL A 276 2.44 -27.67 10.99
C VAL A 276 3.87 -28.10 10.59
N LEU A 277 4.58 -28.80 11.48
CA LEU A 277 5.93 -29.32 11.21
C LEU A 277 5.93 -30.33 10.06
N THR A 278 4.97 -31.26 10.05
CA THR A 278 4.82 -32.26 8.98
C THR A 278 4.57 -31.58 7.64
N GLU A 279 3.67 -30.59 7.62
CA GLU A 279 3.32 -29.85 6.41
C GLU A 279 4.52 -29.04 5.89
N ARG A 280 5.29 -28.39 6.77
CA ARG A 280 6.53 -27.69 6.38
C ARG A 280 7.53 -28.64 5.73
N HIS A 281 7.82 -29.78 6.37
CA HIS A 281 8.77 -30.76 5.82
C HIS A 281 8.30 -31.30 4.47
N PHE A 282 7.00 -31.51 4.32
CA PHE A 282 6.39 -31.91 3.06
C PHE A 282 6.58 -30.84 1.96
N MET A 283 6.36 -29.57 2.28
CA MET A 283 6.57 -28.47 1.32
C MET A 283 8.04 -28.33 0.92
N GLN A 284 8.97 -28.45 1.87
CA GLN A 284 10.42 -28.43 1.60
C GLN A 284 10.84 -29.59 0.68
N GLY A 285 10.40 -30.82 0.97
CA GLY A 285 10.68 -31.97 0.09
C GLY A 285 10.06 -31.82 -1.31
N SER A 286 8.91 -31.13 -1.40
CA SER A 286 8.27 -30.81 -2.68
C SER A 286 9.07 -29.80 -3.49
N LEU A 287 9.66 -28.78 -2.85
CA LEU A 287 10.58 -27.83 -3.50
C LEU A 287 11.83 -28.51 -4.04
N ASP A 288 12.41 -29.45 -3.29
CA ASP A 288 13.58 -30.22 -3.74
C ASP A 288 13.27 -31.08 -4.96
N SER A 289 12.10 -31.75 -4.94
CA SER A 289 11.65 -32.55 -6.08
C SER A 289 11.37 -31.68 -7.29
N TRP A 290 10.74 -30.52 -7.08
CA TRP A 290 10.51 -29.54 -8.14
C TRP A 290 11.82 -29.08 -8.77
N LEU A 291 12.85 -28.77 -7.98
CA LEU A 291 14.15 -28.33 -8.47
C LEU A 291 14.85 -29.39 -9.31
N ARG A 292 14.74 -30.67 -8.93
CA ARG A 292 15.27 -31.79 -9.74
C ARG A 292 14.59 -31.87 -11.10
N SER A 293 13.25 -31.85 -11.13
CA SER A 293 12.49 -31.87 -12.39
C SER A 293 12.74 -30.61 -13.23
N TYR A 294 12.88 -29.44 -12.59
CA TYR A 294 13.24 -28.18 -13.26
C TYR A 294 14.60 -28.27 -13.94
N THR A 295 15.62 -28.75 -13.20
CA THR A 295 16.99 -28.89 -13.72
C THR A 295 17.02 -29.85 -14.90
N ALA A 296 16.34 -30.99 -14.79
CA ALA A 296 16.24 -31.95 -15.89
C ALA A 296 15.47 -31.40 -17.10
N THR A 297 14.44 -30.57 -16.88
CA THR A 297 13.67 -29.91 -17.96
C THR A 297 14.50 -28.84 -18.66
N THR A 298 15.24 -28.04 -17.90
CA THR A 298 15.99 -26.90 -18.41
C THR A 298 17.33 -27.28 -19.04
N ALA A 299 17.93 -28.40 -18.64
CA ALA A 299 19.13 -28.95 -19.29
C ALA A 299 18.93 -29.20 -20.80
N ASP A 300 17.72 -29.59 -21.20
CA ASP A 300 17.38 -29.83 -22.62
C ASP A 300 17.08 -28.53 -23.40
N LEU A 301 16.80 -27.41 -22.71
CA LEU A 301 16.42 -26.15 -23.36
C LEU A 301 17.60 -25.46 -24.06
N GLY A 302 18.84 -25.81 -23.69
CA GLY A 302 20.08 -25.11 -24.08
C GLY A 302 20.49 -25.15 -25.55
N SER A 303 19.64 -25.54 -26.49
CA SER A 303 19.98 -25.52 -27.92
C SER A 303 18.89 -25.12 -28.92
N LYS A 304 17.60 -24.96 -28.53
CA LYS A 304 16.49 -24.88 -29.52
C LYS A 304 15.25 -24.01 -29.21
N LYS A 305 15.28 -23.02 -28.31
CA LYS A 305 14.09 -22.20 -27.97
C LYS A 305 14.33 -20.69 -27.90
N ASN A 306 13.26 -19.91 -28.10
CA ASN A 306 13.25 -18.44 -28.16
C ASN A 306 13.56 -17.82 -26.76
N ASP A 307 14.25 -16.68 -26.74
CA ASP A 307 14.66 -15.94 -25.51
C ASP A 307 13.51 -15.67 -24.50
N SER A 308 12.28 -15.58 -25.01
CA SER A 308 11.06 -15.42 -24.19
C SER A 308 10.81 -16.64 -23.30
N GLU A 309 10.87 -17.86 -23.82
CA GLU A 309 10.62 -19.07 -23.02
C GLU A 309 11.71 -19.28 -21.96
N LEU A 310 12.96 -18.93 -22.26
CA LEU A 310 14.05 -18.99 -21.29
C LEU A 310 13.83 -18.01 -20.12
N THR A 311 13.30 -16.82 -20.41
CA THR A 311 12.94 -15.83 -19.39
C THR A 311 11.84 -16.36 -18.46
N GLU A 312 10.85 -17.06 -19.00
CA GLU A 312 9.77 -17.64 -18.20
C GLU A 312 10.29 -18.67 -17.19
N TYR A 313 11.14 -19.60 -17.63
CA TYR A 313 11.74 -20.59 -16.72
C TYR A 313 12.70 -19.96 -15.70
N ARG A 314 13.36 -18.84 -16.02
CA ARG A 314 14.15 -18.07 -15.04
C ARG A 314 13.27 -17.45 -13.96
N MET A 315 12.11 -16.90 -14.32
CA MET A 315 11.14 -16.37 -13.34
C MET A 315 10.64 -17.46 -12.38
N LEU A 316 10.37 -18.69 -12.86
CA LEU A 316 10.02 -19.80 -11.97
C LEU A 316 11.15 -20.15 -11.00
N ARG A 317 12.41 -20.09 -11.44
CA ARG A 317 13.55 -20.36 -10.55
C ARG A 317 13.72 -19.28 -9.49
N ILE A 318 13.48 -18.00 -9.83
CA ILE A 318 13.46 -16.90 -8.85
C ILE A 318 12.40 -17.17 -7.76
N TYR A 319 11.17 -17.48 -8.16
CA TYR A 319 10.08 -17.73 -7.21
C TYR A 319 10.28 -19.01 -6.40
N HIS A 320 10.85 -20.06 -6.99
CA HIS A 320 11.26 -21.26 -6.27
C HIS A 320 12.30 -20.94 -5.19
N THR A 321 13.32 -20.14 -5.54
CA THR A 321 14.36 -19.72 -4.57
C THR A 321 13.73 -18.91 -3.43
N MET A 322 12.80 -17.99 -3.74
CA MET A 322 12.06 -17.25 -2.71
C MET A 322 11.23 -18.17 -1.81
N ALA A 323 10.53 -19.16 -2.38
CA ALA A 323 9.74 -20.14 -1.64
C ALA A 323 10.61 -20.99 -0.71
N GLU A 324 11.79 -21.40 -1.18
CA GLU A 324 12.77 -22.18 -0.41
C GLU A 324 13.23 -21.43 0.83
N ILE A 325 13.59 -20.15 0.68
CA ILE A 325 13.94 -19.28 1.81
C ILE A 325 12.74 -19.15 2.75
N LEU A 326 11.56 -18.78 2.24
CA LEU A 326 10.35 -18.63 3.06
C LEU A 326 10.02 -19.88 3.87
N GLY A 327 10.03 -21.06 3.25
CA GLY A 327 9.72 -22.33 3.92
C GLY A 327 10.80 -22.77 4.91
N ALA A 328 12.07 -22.42 4.64
CA ALA A 328 13.17 -22.66 5.56
C ALA A 328 13.09 -21.76 6.80
N THR A 329 12.63 -20.52 6.64
CA THR A 329 12.66 -19.52 7.72
C THR A 329 11.31 -19.33 8.43
N CYS A 330 10.19 -19.86 7.91
CA CYS A 330 8.83 -19.55 8.40
C CYS A 330 8.52 -19.91 9.85
N LEU A 331 9.31 -20.79 10.48
CA LEU A 331 9.14 -21.14 11.90
C LEU A 331 10.12 -20.41 12.82
N SER A 332 11.05 -19.65 12.25
CA SER A 332 12.07 -18.95 13.03
C SER A 332 11.53 -17.58 13.46
N PRO A 333 11.57 -17.27 14.77
CA PRO A 333 11.32 -15.91 15.25
C PRO A 333 12.55 -15.00 15.09
N GLU A 334 13.71 -15.57 14.76
CA GLU A 334 14.98 -14.83 14.62
C GLU A 334 15.23 -14.47 13.15
N GLN A 335 15.68 -13.25 12.90
CA GLN A 335 16.13 -12.72 11.61
C GLN A 335 17.51 -13.27 11.21
N ALA A 336 18.34 -13.70 12.16
CA ALA A 336 19.64 -14.32 11.86
C ALA A 336 19.54 -15.60 11.05
N VAL A 337 18.38 -16.24 11.05
CA VAL A 337 18.10 -17.39 10.18
C VAL A 337 18.35 -17.07 8.70
N PHE A 338 18.12 -15.81 8.27
CA PHE A 338 18.27 -15.39 6.88
C PHE A 338 19.72 -15.36 6.39
N ASP A 339 20.72 -15.31 7.29
CA ASP A 339 22.15 -15.30 6.92
C ASP A 339 22.57 -16.59 6.23
N HIS A 340 21.95 -17.71 6.59
CA HIS A 340 22.15 -19.01 5.94
C HIS A 340 21.67 -19.05 4.48
N HIS A 341 20.94 -18.01 4.05
CA HIS A 341 20.31 -17.93 2.73
C HIS A 341 20.87 -16.81 1.84
N GLY A 342 22.02 -16.21 2.20
CA GLY A 342 22.65 -15.14 1.41
C GLY A 342 22.85 -15.49 -0.08
N ALA A 343 23.29 -16.72 -0.38
CA ALA A 343 23.43 -17.21 -1.75
C ALA A 343 22.09 -17.27 -2.52
N GLY A 344 20.99 -17.58 -1.82
CA GLY A 344 19.65 -17.57 -2.39
C GLY A 344 19.18 -16.16 -2.74
N PHE A 345 19.39 -15.20 -1.85
CA PHE A 345 19.07 -13.78 -2.11
C PHE A 345 19.90 -13.20 -3.26
N LEU A 346 21.21 -13.49 -3.30
CA LEU A 346 22.08 -13.09 -4.39
C LEU A 346 21.62 -13.70 -5.73
N SER A 347 21.19 -14.96 -5.72
CA SER A 347 20.63 -15.64 -6.89
C SER A 347 19.37 -14.94 -7.42
N ILE A 348 18.46 -14.51 -6.54
CA ILE A 348 17.27 -13.74 -6.92
C ILE A 348 17.66 -12.45 -7.65
N VAL A 349 18.52 -11.64 -7.03
CA VAL A 349 18.99 -10.35 -7.58
C VAL A 349 19.71 -10.55 -8.91
N THR A 350 20.60 -11.53 -8.99
CA THR A 350 21.39 -11.83 -10.19
C THR A 350 20.49 -12.27 -11.35
N GLN A 351 19.52 -13.14 -11.10
CA GLN A 351 18.60 -13.59 -12.14
C GLN A 351 17.69 -12.44 -12.62
N CYS A 352 17.17 -11.60 -11.71
CA CYS A 352 16.42 -10.40 -12.09
C CYS A 352 17.25 -9.46 -12.97
N ASN A 353 18.51 -9.20 -12.61
CA ASN A 353 19.43 -8.39 -13.39
C ASN A 353 19.69 -8.97 -14.80
N ASN A 354 19.89 -10.29 -14.90
CA ASN A 354 20.10 -10.97 -16.18
C ASN A 354 18.88 -10.91 -17.09
N ILE A 355 17.67 -10.94 -16.53
CA ILE A 355 16.44 -10.74 -17.30
C ILE A 355 16.34 -9.27 -17.75
N ALA A 356 16.72 -8.31 -16.89
CA ALA A 356 16.75 -6.88 -17.24
C ALA A 356 17.62 -6.61 -18.48
N LEU A 357 18.85 -7.12 -18.46
CA LEU A 357 19.83 -6.94 -19.53
C LEU A 357 19.41 -7.62 -20.84
N ALA A 358 18.72 -8.76 -20.76
CA ALA A 358 18.19 -9.45 -21.94
C ALA A 358 17.00 -8.72 -22.60
N GLY A 359 16.36 -7.78 -21.91
CA GLY A 359 15.19 -7.02 -22.38
C GLY A 359 15.51 -5.66 -23.03
N GLU A 360 16.78 -5.24 -23.08
CA GLU A 360 17.18 -4.00 -23.77
C GLU A 360 17.37 -4.23 -25.28
N PRO A 361 16.71 -3.45 -26.16
CA PRO A 361 16.93 -3.58 -27.59
C PRO A 361 18.36 -3.18 -27.94
N SER A 362 19.12 -4.13 -28.49
CA SER A 362 20.45 -3.90 -29.05
C SER A 362 20.42 -2.75 -30.06
N ASN A 363 21.15 -1.67 -29.75
CA ASN A 363 21.36 -0.51 -30.60
C ASN A 363 21.91 -0.91 -31.98
N HIS A 364 21.03 -1.02 -32.96
CA HIS A 364 21.39 -0.94 -34.37
C HIS A 364 20.71 0.27 -35.02
N ALA A 365 21.52 1.32 -35.18
CA ALA A 365 21.54 2.34 -36.23
C ALA A 365 20.23 2.98 -36.74
N SER A 366 20.23 4.32 -36.66
CA SER A 366 19.63 5.29 -37.59
C SER A 366 18.11 5.37 -37.72
N SER A 367 17.50 6.32 -37.03
CA SER A 367 16.76 7.44 -37.64
C SER A 367 16.14 8.31 -36.53
N GLY A 368 16.29 9.62 -36.67
CA GLY A 368 15.79 10.60 -35.72
C GLY A 368 14.28 10.51 -35.50
N ALA A 369 13.88 10.95 -34.30
CA ALA A 369 12.53 11.00 -33.76
C ALA A 369 11.93 9.63 -33.36
N ARG A 370 11.98 9.32 -32.07
CA ARG A 370 10.94 8.54 -31.38
C ARG A 370 11.03 8.73 -29.86
N LEU A 371 9.96 9.28 -29.28
CA LEU A 371 9.66 9.22 -27.85
C LEU A 371 9.62 7.74 -27.39
N PRO A 372 10.00 7.42 -26.13
CA PRO A 372 9.92 6.05 -25.64
C PRO A 372 8.47 5.53 -25.71
N ASP A 373 8.25 4.45 -26.46
CA ASP A 373 6.95 3.82 -26.68
C ASP A 373 6.50 3.06 -25.42
N THR A 374 5.94 3.77 -24.44
CA THR A 374 5.32 3.22 -23.21
C THR A 374 4.10 2.32 -23.49
N ARG A 375 3.68 2.19 -24.75
CA ARG A 375 2.42 1.52 -25.13
C ARG A 375 2.50 0.00 -25.21
N ARG A 376 3.69 -0.63 -25.13
CA ARG A 376 3.86 -2.06 -25.50
C ARG A 376 4.17 -3.08 -24.40
N ARG A 377 4.45 -2.71 -23.15
CA ARG A 377 4.78 -3.72 -22.12
C ARG A 377 3.53 -4.15 -21.31
N ALA A 378 3.32 -5.46 -21.21
CA ALA A 378 2.21 -6.13 -20.52
C ALA A 378 2.47 -6.24 -19.00
N TRP A 379 1.42 -6.33 -18.16
CA TRP A 379 1.52 -6.40 -16.69
C TRP A 379 1.93 -7.81 -16.22
N PRO A 380 3.16 -8.08 -15.76
CA PRO A 380 3.56 -9.46 -15.44
C PRO A 380 2.66 -10.08 -14.35
N ASP A 381 2.05 -11.24 -14.63
CA ASP A 381 1.24 -12.03 -13.67
C ASP A 381 2.12 -12.79 -12.64
N ILE A 382 3.43 -12.89 -12.91
CA ILE A 382 4.53 -13.22 -12.00
C ILE A 382 5.64 -12.25 -12.36
N SER A 383 6.08 -11.49 -11.38
CA SER A 383 6.76 -10.25 -11.59
C SER A 383 8.00 -10.17 -10.70
N TRP A 384 8.93 -9.28 -10.98
CA TRP A 384 10.21 -9.26 -10.27
C TRP A 384 10.17 -8.40 -9.00
N ILE A 385 9.15 -7.56 -8.80
CA ILE A 385 9.05 -6.72 -7.59
C ILE A 385 8.89 -7.56 -6.32
N PRO A 386 8.00 -8.57 -6.22
CA PRO A 386 7.85 -9.33 -4.97
C PRO A 386 9.15 -10.00 -4.50
N PRO A 387 9.90 -10.74 -5.36
CA PRO A 387 11.19 -11.31 -4.96
C PRO A 387 12.26 -10.27 -4.61
N LEU A 388 12.32 -9.14 -5.32
CA LEU A 388 13.27 -8.07 -5.02
C LEU A 388 12.91 -7.33 -3.73
N TYR A 389 11.63 -7.04 -3.50
CA TYR A 389 11.14 -6.44 -2.26
C TYR A 389 11.38 -7.37 -1.08
N TYR A 390 11.04 -8.65 -1.21
CA TYR A 390 11.34 -9.66 -0.20
C TYR A 390 12.84 -9.71 0.11
N THR A 391 13.69 -9.67 -0.92
CA THR A 391 15.15 -9.62 -0.75
C THR A 391 15.61 -8.37 -0.01
N ALA A 392 15.13 -7.19 -0.41
CA ALA A 392 15.48 -5.92 0.21
C ALA A 392 15.07 -5.85 1.69
N ILE A 393 13.93 -6.45 2.04
CA ILE A 393 13.41 -6.45 3.41
C ILE A 393 14.04 -7.55 4.26
N LYS A 394 14.32 -8.75 3.73
CA LYS A 394 14.74 -9.93 4.53
C LYS A 394 16.23 -10.27 4.52
N CYS A 395 16.96 -9.91 3.46
CA CYS A 395 18.39 -10.13 3.43
C CYS A 395 19.07 -9.19 4.43
N ARG A 396 20.15 -9.64 5.09
CA ARG A 396 20.94 -8.84 6.06
C ARG A 396 22.26 -8.31 5.47
N ASP A 397 22.48 -8.52 4.18
CA ASP A 397 23.63 -8.03 3.43
C ASP A 397 23.29 -6.72 2.70
N HIS A 398 23.95 -5.63 3.08
CA HIS A 398 23.72 -4.29 2.52
C HIS A 398 23.79 -4.23 1.00
N GLN A 399 24.78 -4.90 0.38
CA GLN A 399 25.00 -4.82 -1.08
C GLN A 399 23.88 -5.54 -1.83
N ILE A 400 23.43 -6.68 -1.33
CA ILE A 400 22.32 -7.43 -1.93
C ILE A 400 21.02 -6.63 -1.80
N ARG A 401 20.77 -6.01 -0.64
CA ARG A 401 19.56 -5.23 -0.37
C ARG A 401 19.48 -3.98 -1.24
N THR A 402 20.55 -3.18 -1.28
CA THR A 402 20.63 -1.97 -2.10
C THR A 402 20.50 -2.30 -3.58
N ARG A 403 21.14 -3.39 -4.05
CA ARG A 403 20.97 -3.83 -5.44
C ARG A 403 19.55 -4.27 -5.77
N ALA A 404 18.86 -4.93 -4.85
CA ALA A 404 17.46 -5.31 -5.04
C ALA A 404 16.57 -4.07 -5.18
N VAL A 405 16.82 -3.05 -4.36
CA VAL A 405 16.16 -1.74 -4.44
C VAL A 405 16.44 -1.02 -5.75
N ASP A 406 17.71 -0.97 -6.19
CA ASP A 406 18.09 -0.32 -7.44
C ASP A 406 17.40 -0.96 -8.63
N LEU A 407 17.33 -2.29 -8.65
CA LEU A 407 16.60 -3.04 -9.67
C LEU A 407 15.12 -2.66 -9.64
N MET A 408 14.44 -2.68 -8.48
CA MET A 408 13.05 -2.22 -8.37
C MET A 408 12.86 -0.78 -8.86
N SER A 409 13.78 0.13 -8.52
CA SER A 409 13.72 1.53 -8.94
C SER A 409 13.99 1.73 -10.44
N SER A 410 14.72 0.83 -11.10
CA SER A 410 15.10 0.94 -12.51
C SER A 410 14.15 0.22 -13.48
N PHE A 411 13.24 -0.62 -12.96
CA PHE A 411 12.20 -1.23 -13.77
C PHE A 411 10.97 -0.32 -13.89
N TRP A 412 10.71 0.19 -15.10
CA TRP A 412 9.52 0.99 -15.43
C TRP A 412 8.27 0.13 -15.73
N LEU A 413 8.19 -1.08 -15.16
CA LEU A 413 7.08 -1.98 -15.42
C LEU A 413 5.96 -1.75 -14.41
N TYR A 414 4.81 -1.31 -14.92
CA TYR A 414 3.56 -1.22 -14.20
C TYR A 414 3.15 -2.58 -13.61
N GLU A 415 3.25 -2.74 -12.30
CA GLU A 415 2.64 -3.85 -11.55
C GLU A 415 1.45 -3.32 -10.74
N ILE A 416 0.23 -3.59 -11.19
CA ILE A 416 -1.00 -3.02 -10.60
C ILE A 416 -1.14 -3.30 -9.10
N VAL A 417 -0.64 -4.43 -8.60
CA VAL A 417 -0.76 -4.83 -7.19
C VAL A 417 0.30 -4.17 -6.29
N TRP A 418 1.42 -3.72 -6.86
CA TRP A 418 2.61 -3.33 -6.10
C TRP A 418 3.05 -1.89 -6.34
N ASP A 419 2.73 -1.33 -7.50
CA ASP A 419 3.10 0.02 -7.88
C ASP A 419 1.89 0.79 -8.40
N LEU A 420 1.57 1.88 -7.70
CA LEU A 420 0.75 2.99 -8.17
C LEU A 420 1.47 3.72 -9.31
N GLY A 421 1.61 3.06 -10.46
CA GLY A 421 1.84 3.57 -11.82
C GLY A 421 2.86 4.68 -12.13
N ILE A 422 3.58 5.27 -11.16
CA ILE A 422 4.43 6.44 -11.37
C ILE A 422 5.66 6.47 -10.43
N LEU A 423 5.66 5.84 -9.25
CA LEU A 423 6.67 6.12 -8.20
C LEU A 423 7.41 4.94 -7.55
N ASN A 424 7.24 3.69 -8.01
CA ASN A 424 7.96 2.53 -7.45
C ASN A 424 7.87 2.47 -5.91
N MET A 425 6.64 2.49 -5.36
CA MET A 425 6.36 2.59 -3.91
C MET A 425 7.05 1.49 -3.12
N SER A 426 7.11 0.28 -3.67
CA SER A 426 7.82 -0.84 -3.06
C SER A 426 9.31 -0.55 -2.85
N SER A 427 9.94 0.17 -3.79
CA SER A 427 11.34 0.59 -3.66
C SER A 427 11.52 1.71 -2.63
N ILE A 428 10.58 2.64 -2.52
CA ILE A 428 10.61 3.73 -1.53
C ILE A 428 10.49 3.14 -0.12
N VAL A 429 9.51 2.26 0.10
CA VAL A 429 9.32 1.58 1.38
C VAL A 429 10.53 0.73 1.73
N ALA A 430 11.06 -0.04 0.77
CA ALA A 430 12.25 -0.85 1.01
C ALA A 430 13.50 -0.01 1.34
N LYS A 431 13.71 1.12 0.65
CA LYS A 431 14.79 2.08 0.97
C LYS A 431 14.67 2.58 2.40
N GLU A 432 13.46 2.90 2.81
CA GLU A 432 13.21 3.43 4.15
C GLU A 432 13.43 2.36 5.22
N VAL A 433 13.00 1.11 4.98
CA VAL A 433 13.31 -0.01 5.88
C VAL A 433 14.81 -0.25 5.99
N ILE A 434 15.54 -0.26 4.87
CA ILE A 434 17.01 -0.36 4.87
C ILE A 434 17.60 0.79 5.70
N ARG A 435 17.15 2.03 5.46
CA ARG A 435 17.62 3.22 6.19
C ARG A 435 17.40 3.08 7.70
N MET A 436 16.22 2.63 8.12
CA MET A 436 15.86 2.49 9.54
C MET A 436 16.68 1.41 10.24
N GLU A 437 16.92 0.27 9.58
CA GLU A 437 17.65 -0.84 10.18
C GLU A 437 19.17 -0.61 10.18
N GLU A 438 19.71 -0.08 9.09
CA GLU A 438 21.15 0.03 8.92
C GLU A 438 21.70 1.27 9.62
N GLY A 439 20.99 2.42 9.56
CA GLY A 439 21.47 3.70 10.06
C GLY A 439 22.91 3.95 9.60
N ASP A 440 23.79 4.27 10.55
CA ASP A 440 25.23 4.49 10.28
C ASP A 440 26.10 3.21 10.35
N PHE A 441 25.51 2.02 10.36
CA PHE A 441 26.29 0.79 10.55
C PHE A 441 27.29 0.54 9.42
N PHE A 442 26.88 0.82 8.18
CA PHE A 442 27.69 0.63 6.98
C PHE A 442 28.35 1.92 6.47
N THR A 443 28.07 3.09 7.07
CA THR A 443 28.59 4.40 6.63
C THR A 443 30.08 4.66 6.86
N PRO A 444 30.85 3.97 7.73
CA PRO A 444 32.29 4.24 7.83
C PRO A 444 33.12 3.81 6.60
N ALA A 445 32.53 3.18 5.58
CA ALA A 445 33.25 2.63 4.42
C ALA A 445 32.90 3.24 3.05
N VAL A 446 31.96 4.18 2.94
CA VAL A 446 31.47 4.68 1.63
C VAL A 446 31.80 6.16 1.38
N ASN A 447 32.83 6.70 2.04
CA ASN A 447 33.31 8.05 1.79
C ASN A 447 34.47 8.13 0.77
N LEU A 448 34.47 7.23 -0.22
CA LEU A 448 35.34 7.31 -1.39
C LEU A 448 34.57 6.98 -2.67
N GLN A 449 34.27 8.07 -3.40
CA GLN A 449 34.02 8.14 -4.84
C GLN A 449 32.63 7.72 -5.36
N GLU A 450 31.74 8.70 -5.38
CA GLU A 450 30.85 8.95 -6.52
C GLU A 450 31.68 9.14 -7.82
N SER A 451 32.15 8.06 -8.43
CA SER A 451 32.48 8.04 -9.85
C SER A 451 32.63 6.59 -10.33
N ASP A 452 31.84 6.25 -11.35
CA ASP A 452 31.94 5.05 -12.19
C ASP A 452 31.22 3.75 -11.72
N ASN A 453 29.88 3.80 -11.78
CA ASN A 453 28.95 2.66 -11.65
C ASN A 453 29.20 1.48 -12.62
N ASN A 454 30.15 1.57 -13.57
CA ASN A 454 30.48 0.49 -14.51
C ASN A 454 31.76 -0.30 -14.19
N ILE A 455 32.62 0.17 -13.26
CA ILE A 455 33.91 -0.48 -12.96
C ILE A 455 33.80 -1.49 -11.79
N MET A 456 32.90 -1.25 -10.84
CA MET A 456 32.57 -2.22 -9.79
C MET A 456 31.89 -3.50 -10.32
N LEU A 457 31.27 -3.42 -11.50
CA LEU A 457 30.58 -4.54 -12.18
C LEU A 457 31.51 -5.72 -12.52
N LYS A 458 32.83 -5.52 -12.60
CA LYS A 458 33.80 -6.59 -12.86
C LYS A 458 34.42 -7.21 -11.61
N LYS A 459 34.60 -6.45 -10.54
CA LYS A 459 35.36 -6.91 -9.36
C LYS A 459 34.61 -7.90 -8.48
N VAL A 460 33.27 -7.82 -8.43
CA VAL A 460 32.44 -8.77 -7.65
C VAL A 460 32.29 -10.13 -8.35
N ILE A 461 32.48 -10.18 -9.67
CA ILE A 461 32.44 -11.44 -10.44
C ILE A 461 33.75 -12.24 -10.29
N GLU A 462 34.84 -11.63 -9.83
CA GLU A 462 36.19 -12.24 -9.83
C GLU A 462 36.79 -12.53 -8.45
N HIS A 463 36.15 -12.18 -7.33
CA HIS A 463 36.69 -12.48 -5.99
C HIS A 463 35.86 -13.52 -5.21
N ASP A 464 36.24 -14.77 -5.44
CA ASP A 464 35.97 -15.94 -4.61
C ASP A 464 37.06 -16.02 -3.52
N SER A 465 36.92 -15.25 -2.42
CA SER A 465 37.71 -15.42 -1.18
C SER A 465 37.31 -14.40 -0.10
N ASP A 466 36.66 -14.91 0.95
CA ASP A 466 36.22 -14.33 2.24
C ASP A 466 37.11 -13.18 2.82
N PRO A 467 36.55 -12.21 3.58
CA PRO A 467 35.93 -12.49 4.87
C PRO A 467 34.50 -11.95 5.00
N SER A 468 33.57 -12.84 5.35
CA SER A 468 32.21 -12.68 5.84
C SER A 468 31.68 -11.24 5.77
N PRO A 469 30.76 -10.91 4.84
CA PRO A 469 30.17 -9.58 4.81
C PRO A 469 29.56 -9.31 6.19
N LEU A 470 29.90 -8.15 6.77
CA LEU A 470 29.41 -7.71 8.06
C LEU A 470 27.87 -7.78 8.03
N SER A 471 27.26 -8.82 8.61
CA SER A 471 25.81 -8.95 8.61
C SER A 471 25.23 -7.99 9.63
N LEU A 472 24.12 -7.34 9.27
CA LEU A 472 23.50 -6.36 10.15
C LEU A 472 23.02 -7.04 11.45
N PRO A 473 23.38 -6.56 12.66
CA PRO A 473 23.04 -7.21 13.94
C PRO A 473 21.54 -7.44 14.16
N GLU A 474 21.20 -8.40 15.00
CA GLU A 474 19.81 -8.89 15.19
C GLU A 474 18.90 -7.81 15.75
N GLU A 475 19.42 -7.08 16.74
CA GLU A 475 18.76 -5.98 17.42
C GLU A 475 18.41 -4.80 16.51
N ARG A 476 18.98 -4.74 15.30
CA ARG A 476 18.72 -3.70 14.30
C ARG A 476 17.70 -4.12 13.24
N ARG A 477 17.32 -5.39 13.20
CA ARG A 477 16.44 -5.95 12.17
C ARG A 477 14.99 -5.89 12.60
N PHE A 478 14.12 -5.42 11.72
CA PHE A 478 12.69 -5.51 11.95
C PHE A 478 12.17 -6.83 11.41
N ASP A 479 11.39 -7.54 12.24
CA ASP A 479 10.95 -8.89 11.89
C ASP A 479 10.12 -8.90 10.60
N THR A 480 9.37 -7.82 10.31
CA THR A 480 8.68 -7.50 9.06
C THR A 480 8.20 -6.03 9.08
N PHE A 481 7.68 -5.50 7.95
CA PHE A 481 7.03 -4.16 7.91
C PHE A 481 5.85 -4.01 8.89
N CYS A 482 5.20 -5.13 9.24
CA CYS A 482 4.21 -5.18 10.31
C CYS A 482 4.88 -5.16 11.67
N ASP A 483 6.11 -5.64 11.84
CA ASP A 483 6.86 -5.51 13.08
C ASP A 483 7.42 -4.09 13.24
N ILE A 484 7.63 -3.28 12.21
CA ILE A 484 7.84 -1.83 12.46
C ILE A 484 6.58 -1.21 13.09
N VAL A 485 5.38 -1.61 12.65
CA VAL A 485 4.11 -1.11 13.20
C VAL A 485 3.65 -1.86 14.48
N ALA A 486 4.07 -3.12 14.66
CA ALA A 486 3.64 -4.05 15.71
C ALA A 486 4.72 -4.28 16.77
N LEU A 487 6.02 -4.21 16.50
CA LEU A 487 7.08 -4.08 17.53
C LEU A 487 6.89 -2.74 18.28
N LEU A 488 6.43 -1.68 17.58
CA LEU A 488 5.92 -0.45 18.19
C LEU A 488 4.68 -0.67 19.08
N ALA A 489 3.88 -1.70 18.83
CA ALA A 489 2.67 -2.05 19.59
C ALA A 489 2.87 -3.21 20.61
N SER A 490 3.93 -4.02 20.49
CA SER A 490 4.17 -5.28 21.21
C SER A 490 5.39 -5.23 22.14
N LEU A 491 6.35 -4.31 21.95
CA LEU A 491 7.31 -3.95 23.01
C LEU A 491 6.63 -3.39 24.28
N ALA A 492 5.33 -3.14 24.17
CA ALA A 492 4.40 -2.90 25.26
C ALA A 492 4.35 -3.96 26.37
N GLN A 493 4.67 -5.23 26.07
CA GLN A 493 4.30 -6.35 26.94
C GLN A 493 5.47 -7.18 27.52
N LEU A 494 6.74 -6.92 27.19
CA LEU A 494 7.86 -7.79 27.60
C LEU A 494 9.04 -7.11 28.33
N ALA A 495 8.78 -6.03 29.08
CA ALA A 495 9.70 -5.51 30.09
C ALA A 495 9.20 -5.81 31.52
N ILE A 496 8.90 -7.08 31.81
CA ILE A 496 8.74 -7.56 33.18
C ILE A 496 10.05 -8.23 33.57
N GLY A 497 10.85 -7.57 34.42
CA GLY A 497 11.90 -8.29 35.15
C GLY A 497 13.26 -7.59 35.25
N LEU A 498 13.32 -6.31 35.57
CA LEU A 498 14.46 -5.77 36.32
C LEU A 498 13.95 -4.82 37.42
N PRO A 499 14.53 -4.83 38.63
CA PRO A 499 14.04 -3.99 39.72
C PRO A 499 14.30 -2.52 39.38
N GLN A 500 13.23 -1.72 39.33
CA GLN A 500 13.36 -0.27 39.25
C GLN A 500 13.96 0.26 40.56
N ALA A 501 15.04 1.02 40.45
CA ALA A 501 15.52 1.85 41.55
C ALA A 501 14.48 2.95 41.86
N PRO A 502 14.29 3.35 43.12
CA PRO A 502 13.27 4.32 43.49
C PRO A 502 13.58 5.69 42.87
N VAL A 503 12.62 6.21 42.10
CA VAL A 503 12.64 7.57 41.56
C VAL A 503 12.45 8.55 42.71
N GLN A 504 13.52 9.26 43.09
CA GLN A 504 13.43 10.43 43.95
C GLN A 504 12.82 11.60 43.16
N GLN A 505 11.74 12.16 43.70
CA GLN A 505 11.26 13.48 43.31
C GLN A 505 12.35 14.52 43.56
N VAL A 506 12.82 15.19 42.51
CA VAL A 506 13.53 16.46 42.66
C VAL A 506 12.92 17.48 41.71
N VAL A 507 12.21 18.41 42.33
CA VAL A 507 11.87 19.73 41.79
C VAL A 507 13.18 20.50 41.63
N ASN A 508 13.50 20.97 40.42
CA ASN A 508 14.20 22.25 40.19
C ASN A 508 14.16 22.68 38.72
N ARG A 509 13.82 23.96 38.50
CA ARG A 509 13.77 24.64 37.20
C ARG A 509 15.18 24.89 36.65
N ALA A 510 15.54 24.16 35.60
CA ALA A 510 16.53 24.47 34.57
C ALA A 510 16.14 23.65 33.32
N ASN A 511 16.24 24.19 32.09
CA ASN A 511 15.88 23.48 30.84
C ASN A 511 16.57 22.11 30.81
N SER A 512 15.80 21.05 31.04
CA SER A 512 16.32 19.78 31.57
C SER A 512 17.06 18.91 30.55
N GLY A 513 17.17 19.32 29.29
CA GLY A 513 17.88 18.64 28.21
C GLY A 513 19.13 19.35 27.68
N CYS A 514 19.35 20.63 28.02
CA CYS A 514 20.52 21.37 27.53
C CYS A 514 21.81 20.88 28.17
N GLY A 515 22.88 20.78 27.37
CA GLY A 515 24.16 20.17 27.73
C GLY A 515 24.12 18.65 27.90
N LYS A 516 23.06 18.00 27.41
CA LYS A 516 22.99 16.55 27.28
C LYS A 516 22.96 16.20 25.79
N THR A 517 23.89 15.36 25.36
CA THR A 517 23.89 14.79 24.01
C THR A 517 23.53 13.31 24.11
N GLN A 518 22.23 12.99 24.05
CA GLN A 518 21.77 11.59 24.12
C GLN A 518 21.09 11.10 22.84
N TRP A 519 20.57 12.01 22.01
CA TRP A 519 19.84 11.63 20.79
C TRP A 519 20.73 11.81 19.55
N PRO A 520 20.73 10.84 18.62
CA PRO A 520 21.49 10.98 17.39
C PRO A 520 20.86 12.02 16.45
N THR A 521 21.68 12.60 15.58
CA THR A 521 21.34 13.67 14.62
C THR A 521 21.31 13.16 13.18
N ASP A 522 21.02 14.05 12.23
CA ASP A 522 21.13 13.87 10.77
C ASP A 522 19.99 13.07 10.13
N PHE A 523 19.42 12.11 10.86
CA PHE A 523 18.34 11.25 10.38
C PHE A 523 17.16 11.21 11.34
N THR A 524 16.02 10.73 10.84
CA THR A 524 14.87 10.48 11.70
C THR A 524 15.04 9.18 12.46
N HIS A 525 14.92 9.27 13.79
CA HIS A 525 15.03 8.18 14.76
C HIS A 525 13.68 7.90 15.42
N TYR A 526 13.55 6.72 16.03
CA TYR A 526 12.31 6.26 16.64
C TYR A 526 12.46 6.09 18.16
N ARG A 527 11.46 6.56 18.89
CA ARG A 527 11.29 6.36 20.32
C ARG A 527 10.10 5.41 20.55
N LEU A 528 10.39 4.25 21.14
CA LEU A 528 9.39 3.20 21.38
C LEU A 528 9.13 3.04 22.88
N GLY A 529 7.94 2.56 23.24
CA GLY A 529 7.62 2.15 24.61
C GLY A 529 7.48 3.31 25.60
N LEU A 530 7.12 4.52 25.13
CA LEU A 530 6.77 5.61 26.02
C LEU A 530 5.46 5.24 26.74
N LYS A 531 5.51 5.10 28.07
CA LYS A 531 4.32 4.81 28.85
C LYS A 531 3.53 6.09 29.08
N SER A 532 2.30 6.15 28.56
CA SER A 532 1.37 7.25 28.80
C SER A 532 -0.04 6.71 28.97
N SER A 533 -0.74 7.18 30.01
CA SER A 533 -2.10 6.71 30.36
C SER A 533 -2.22 5.18 30.45
N GLY A 534 -1.17 4.51 30.94
CA GLY A 534 -1.13 3.05 31.04
C GLY A 534 -0.98 2.30 29.70
N LYS A 535 -0.79 3.03 28.60
CA LYS A 535 -0.61 2.49 27.24
C LYS A 535 0.81 2.73 26.74
N ASP A 536 1.25 1.90 25.82
CA ASP A 536 2.51 2.10 25.10
C ASP A 536 2.30 3.00 23.91
N ARG A 537 3.12 4.04 23.85
CA ARG A 537 3.10 5.04 22.82
C ARG A 537 4.47 5.11 22.15
N SER A 538 4.47 5.67 20.95
CA SER A 538 5.69 5.83 20.17
C SER A 538 5.65 7.10 19.34
N TYR A 539 6.83 7.58 19.00
CA TYR A 539 7.00 8.71 18.11
C TYR A 539 8.34 8.60 17.38
N SER A 540 8.47 9.24 16.23
CA SER A 540 9.77 9.47 15.61
C SER A 540 10.19 10.93 15.79
N TYR A 541 11.48 11.22 15.65
CA TYR A 541 12.02 12.56 15.77
C TYR A 541 13.21 12.77 14.83
N HIS A 542 13.35 14.00 14.35
CA HIS A 542 14.44 14.47 13.52
C HIS A 542 15.17 15.60 14.24
N ILE A 543 16.46 15.38 14.52
CA ILE A 543 17.35 16.40 15.09
C ILE A 543 18.26 16.89 13.96
N PRO A 544 18.35 18.22 13.73
CA PRO A 544 19.15 18.74 12.63
C PRO A 544 20.64 18.41 12.81
N ALA A 545 21.35 18.24 11.69
CA ALA A 545 22.75 17.81 11.70
C ALA A 545 23.71 18.80 12.38
N ASN A 546 23.33 20.06 12.44
CA ASN A 546 24.07 21.14 13.07
C ASN A 546 23.64 21.37 14.54
N TYR A 547 23.02 20.38 15.19
CA TYR A 547 22.48 20.53 16.54
C TYR A 547 23.58 20.85 17.57
N ASP A 548 23.37 21.93 18.30
CA ASP A 548 24.20 22.38 19.42
C ASP A 548 23.42 22.18 20.73
N ASP A 549 23.92 21.32 21.62
CA ASP A 549 23.24 21.00 22.88
C ASP A 549 23.21 22.15 23.89
N GLN A 550 23.90 23.26 23.63
CA GLN A 550 23.84 24.49 24.42
C GLN A 550 22.80 25.49 23.90
N LYS A 551 22.32 25.30 22.67
CA LYS A 551 21.36 26.20 22.02
C LYS A 551 19.95 25.62 22.14
N PRO A 552 18.96 26.37 22.66
CA PRO A 552 17.56 25.96 22.61
C PRO A 552 17.03 25.94 21.16
N TYR A 553 16.45 24.83 20.73
CA TYR A 553 15.81 24.68 19.41
C TYR A 553 14.28 24.71 19.53
N PRO A 554 13.57 25.41 18.63
CA PRO A 554 12.13 25.24 18.48
C PRO A 554 11.77 23.78 18.13
N VAL A 555 10.56 23.37 18.49
CA VAL A 555 10.03 22.02 18.24
C VAL A 555 8.77 22.10 17.40
N VAL A 556 8.69 21.31 16.33
CA VAL A 556 7.47 21.13 15.53
C VAL A 556 6.97 19.70 15.69
N VAL A 557 5.74 19.52 16.17
CA VAL A 557 5.10 18.22 16.33
C VAL A 557 4.11 17.96 15.20
N GLY A 558 4.35 16.92 14.40
CA GLY A 558 3.59 16.55 13.20
C GLY A 558 2.62 15.39 13.41
N PHE A 559 1.31 15.66 13.35
CA PHE A 559 0.24 14.70 13.58
C PHE A 559 -0.32 14.12 12.26
N HIS A 560 -0.12 12.81 12.06
CA HIS A 560 -0.58 12.10 10.87
C HIS A 560 -2.12 11.97 10.78
N GLY A 561 -2.64 11.77 9.57
CA GLY A 561 -4.05 11.47 9.31
C GLY A 561 -4.47 10.05 9.73
N SER A 562 -5.72 9.66 9.49
CA SER A 562 -6.22 8.33 9.86
C SER A 562 -5.59 7.22 9.00
N SER A 563 -5.51 6.00 9.55
CA SER A 563 -4.88 4.83 8.91
C SER A 563 -3.41 5.06 8.52
N SER A 564 -2.70 5.92 9.26
CA SER A 564 -1.32 6.33 8.97
C SER A 564 -0.43 6.27 10.20
N ILE A 565 0.83 6.67 10.06
CA ILE A 565 1.85 6.77 11.12
C ILE A 565 2.74 7.99 10.87
N GLY A 566 3.54 8.38 11.87
CA GLY A 566 4.45 9.53 11.81
C GLY A 566 5.40 9.50 10.61
N LEU A 567 5.93 8.32 10.26
CA LEU A 567 6.81 8.14 9.10
C LEU A 567 6.15 8.57 7.77
N PHE A 568 4.90 8.18 7.53
CA PHE A 568 4.22 8.57 6.30
C PHE A 568 3.93 10.07 6.27
N PHE A 569 3.62 10.66 7.43
CA PHE A 569 3.45 12.09 7.53
C PHE A 569 4.76 12.84 7.26
N GLU A 570 5.89 12.38 7.79
CA GLU A 570 7.20 12.93 7.47
C GLU A 570 7.50 12.88 5.97
N LEU A 571 7.30 11.72 5.32
CA LEU A 571 7.56 11.55 3.89
C LEU A 571 6.63 12.43 3.02
N ASP A 572 5.37 12.58 3.42
CA ASP A 572 4.38 13.36 2.68
C ASP A 572 4.59 14.87 2.83
N THR A 573 4.90 15.32 4.04
CA THR A 573 5.07 16.74 4.38
C THR A 573 6.49 17.25 4.18
N LYS A 574 7.48 16.36 4.16
CA LYS A 574 8.91 16.67 4.03
C LYS A 574 9.44 17.60 5.13
N LEU A 575 8.75 17.73 6.27
CA LEU A 575 9.10 18.68 7.33
C LEU A 575 10.51 18.44 7.93
N SER A 576 11.04 17.23 7.80
CA SER A 576 12.42 16.89 8.22
C SER A 576 13.50 17.23 7.19
N GLN A 577 13.15 17.76 6.01
CA GLN A 577 14.17 18.23 5.06
C GLN A 577 14.82 19.51 5.58
N SER A 578 16.14 19.64 5.40
CA SER A 578 16.94 20.75 5.93
C SER A 578 16.37 22.13 5.59
N ARG A 579 15.73 22.31 4.43
CA ARG A 579 15.05 23.57 4.07
C ARG A 579 13.97 24.04 5.06
N TYR A 580 13.49 23.17 5.94
CA TYR A 580 12.49 23.46 6.97
C TYR A 580 12.99 23.17 8.39
N SER A 581 13.88 22.18 8.55
CA SER A 581 14.32 21.68 9.86
C SER A 581 15.73 22.11 10.27
N GLU A 582 16.50 22.84 9.46
CA GLU A 582 17.91 23.18 9.75
C GLU A 582 18.12 23.89 11.11
N ASP A 583 17.09 24.56 11.63
CA ASP A 583 17.12 25.23 12.92
C ASP A 583 16.01 24.77 13.88
N LYS A 584 15.35 23.62 13.61
CA LYS A 584 14.20 23.11 14.37
C LYS A 584 14.28 21.60 14.59
N ILE A 585 13.78 21.15 15.73
CA ILE A 585 13.55 19.73 16.00
C ILE A 585 12.14 19.38 15.50
N VAL A 586 12.00 18.27 14.78
CA VAL A 586 10.69 17.82 14.30
C VAL A 586 10.34 16.47 14.93
N VAL A 587 9.12 16.32 15.44
CA VAL A 587 8.67 15.13 16.17
C VAL A 587 7.36 14.63 15.57
N TYR A 588 7.25 13.33 15.30
CA TYR A 588 6.08 12.72 14.68
C TYR A 588 5.50 11.60 15.56
N PRO A 589 4.53 11.93 16.42
CA PRO A 589 3.88 10.93 17.26
C PRO A 589 2.98 9.99 16.48
N ASN A 590 2.87 8.73 16.95
CA ASN A 590 1.95 7.74 16.41
C ASN A 590 0.69 7.67 17.27
N GLY A 591 -0.46 7.91 16.64
CA GLY A 591 -1.76 7.59 17.21
C GLY A 591 -1.98 6.08 17.31
N LEU A 592 -2.74 5.62 18.32
CA LEU A 592 -3.03 4.19 18.45
C LEU A 592 -3.91 3.72 17.29
N ASP A 593 -3.61 2.54 16.77
CA ASP A 593 -4.22 1.97 15.56
C ASP A 593 -4.18 2.89 14.34
N GLY A 594 -3.22 3.82 14.31
CA GLY A 594 -3.01 4.76 13.22
C GLY A 594 -4.04 5.89 13.15
N SER A 595 -4.62 6.29 14.29
CA SER A 595 -5.54 7.44 14.38
C SER A 595 -5.52 8.10 15.76
N TRP A 596 -6.09 9.31 15.84
CA TRP A 596 -6.28 10.11 17.05
C TRP A 596 -7.75 10.06 17.48
N ALA A 597 -7.99 10.08 18.79
CA ALA A 597 -9.32 10.06 19.38
C ALA A 597 -10.18 11.28 19.02
N GLY A 598 -11.50 11.08 19.02
CA GLY A 598 -12.49 12.06 18.53
C GLY A 598 -13.51 11.44 17.57
N PRO A 599 -13.08 10.89 16.42
CA PRO A 599 -13.97 10.20 15.49
C PRO A 599 -14.48 8.86 16.01
N THR A 600 -15.66 8.45 15.54
CA THR A 600 -16.31 7.18 15.88
C THR A 600 -15.55 5.92 15.44
N TYR A 601 -14.67 6.02 14.44
CA TYR A 601 -13.84 4.90 14.01
C TYR A 601 -12.63 4.63 14.92
N HIS A 602 -12.30 5.55 15.84
CA HIS A 602 -11.21 5.38 16.79
C HIS A 602 -11.74 4.86 18.13
N THR A 603 -11.22 3.71 18.59
CA THR A 603 -11.69 3.07 19.84
C THR A 603 -10.59 2.72 20.83
N SER A 604 -9.34 3.07 20.51
CA SER A 604 -8.17 2.54 21.24
C SER A 604 -7.60 3.49 22.27
N SER A 605 -8.00 4.76 22.24
CA SER A 605 -7.82 5.74 23.30
C SER A 605 -8.98 6.74 23.34
N THR A 606 -9.09 7.43 24.47
CA THR A 606 -9.95 8.61 24.62
C THR A 606 -9.19 9.88 24.23
N VAL A 607 -9.93 10.97 24.00
CA VAL A 607 -9.35 12.30 23.70
C VAL A 607 -8.36 12.72 24.79
N GLN A 608 -8.73 12.56 26.06
CA GLN A 608 -7.87 12.92 27.19
C GLN A 608 -6.60 12.06 27.28
N GLU A 609 -6.67 10.78 26.92
CA GLU A 609 -5.48 9.90 26.89
C GLU A 609 -4.50 10.29 25.77
N ASP A 610 -5.00 10.78 24.62
CA ASP A 610 -4.14 11.26 23.53
C ASP A 610 -3.54 12.63 23.85
N ILE A 611 -4.29 13.54 24.49
CA ILE A 611 -3.75 14.83 24.96
C ILE A 611 -2.67 14.59 26.04
N GLN A 612 -2.91 13.67 26.98
CA GLN A 612 -1.91 13.30 27.97
C GLN A 612 -0.67 12.68 27.33
N PHE A 613 -0.83 11.87 26.27
CA PHE A 613 0.31 11.35 25.51
C PHE A 613 1.15 12.47 24.89
N VAL A 614 0.53 13.51 24.31
CA VAL A 614 1.27 14.66 23.79
C VAL A 614 2.06 15.38 24.90
N ALA A 615 1.46 15.58 26.08
CA ALA A 615 2.15 16.17 27.22
C ALA A 615 3.35 15.32 27.69
N ASP A 616 3.16 14.00 27.81
CA ASP A 616 4.21 13.07 28.23
C ASP A 616 5.34 12.98 27.19
N LEU A 617 5.01 13.04 25.90
CA LEU A 617 5.99 13.07 24.81
C LEU A 617 6.83 14.35 24.86
N LEU A 618 6.20 15.52 25.02
CA LEU A 618 6.94 16.78 25.13
C LEU A 618 7.85 16.79 26.35
N ALA A 619 7.43 16.18 27.47
CA ALA A 619 8.28 15.99 28.63
C ALA A 619 9.48 15.06 28.35
N ASP A 620 9.29 13.96 27.62
CA ASP A 620 10.39 13.07 27.19
C ASP A 620 11.36 13.83 26.29
N VAL A 621 10.89 14.54 25.27
CA VAL A 621 11.71 15.39 24.38
C VAL A 621 12.52 16.41 25.20
N LYS A 622 11.85 17.20 26.05
CA LYS A 622 12.49 18.21 26.92
C LYS A 622 13.55 17.65 27.85
N SER A 623 13.44 16.38 28.25
CA SER A 623 14.41 15.75 29.16
C SER A 623 15.69 15.30 28.45
N ASN A 624 15.65 15.13 27.12
CA ASN A 624 16.72 14.54 26.31
C ASN A 624 17.42 15.54 25.38
N VAL A 625 16.74 16.59 24.93
CA VAL A 625 17.28 17.59 23.99
C VAL A 625 17.02 19.03 24.46
N CYS A 626 17.86 19.97 24.03
CA CYS A 626 17.80 21.38 24.36
C CYS A 626 16.72 22.06 23.51
N ILE A 627 15.54 22.23 24.08
CA ILE A 627 14.39 22.84 23.40
C ILE A 627 14.11 24.25 23.92
N ASP A 628 13.55 25.07 23.03
CA ASP A 628 12.91 26.34 23.36
C ASP A 628 11.44 26.08 23.71
N GLU A 629 11.13 26.09 25.02
CA GLU A 629 9.79 25.77 25.53
C GLU A 629 8.72 26.79 25.12
N ASP A 630 9.13 28.01 24.74
CA ASP A 630 8.23 29.05 24.26
C ASP A 630 7.95 28.92 22.75
N LYS A 631 8.62 27.99 22.07
CA LYS A 631 8.53 27.75 20.61
C LYS A 631 8.28 26.28 20.27
N ILE A 632 7.21 25.73 20.84
CA ILE A 632 6.70 24.41 20.50
C ILE A 632 5.45 24.59 19.64
N PHE A 633 5.41 23.95 18.47
CA PHE A 633 4.37 24.13 17.47
C PHE A 633 3.72 22.80 17.07
N ALA A 634 2.45 22.83 16.68
CA ALA A 634 1.71 21.65 16.23
C ALA A 634 1.30 21.79 14.75
N ALA A 635 1.60 20.80 13.93
CA ALA A 635 1.17 20.71 12.53
C ALA A 635 0.51 19.35 12.25
N GLY A 636 -0.53 19.28 11.41
CA GLY A 636 -1.25 18.02 11.23
C GLY A 636 -2.21 18.02 10.06
N MET A 637 -2.58 16.82 9.58
CA MET A 637 -3.48 16.66 8.44
C MET A 637 -4.66 15.73 8.72
N SER A 638 -5.82 15.98 8.10
CA SER A 638 -6.98 15.07 8.18
C SER A 638 -7.41 14.85 9.63
N ASN A 639 -7.52 13.61 10.09
CA ASN A 639 -7.74 13.28 11.51
C ASN A 639 -6.71 13.95 12.45
N GLY A 640 -5.44 14.03 12.08
CA GLY A 640 -4.41 14.73 12.87
C GLY A 640 -4.55 16.25 12.84
N GLY A 641 -5.04 16.82 11.73
CA GLY A 641 -5.41 18.25 11.65
C GLY A 641 -6.66 18.57 12.47
N GLY A 642 -7.60 17.63 12.53
CA GLY A 642 -8.75 17.69 13.44
C GLY A 642 -8.33 17.63 14.91
N PHE A 643 -7.40 16.72 15.23
CA PHE A 643 -6.84 16.58 16.57
C PHE A 643 -6.07 17.83 17.03
N ILE A 644 -5.49 18.60 16.11
CA ILE A 644 -4.97 19.95 16.42
C ILE A 644 -6.06 20.87 16.95
N GLY A 645 -7.25 20.87 16.34
CA GLY A 645 -8.40 21.61 16.87
C GLY A 645 -8.79 21.12 18.26
N THR A 646 -8.74 19.80 18.50
CA THR A 646 -8.97 19.22 19.83
C THR A 646 -7.94 19.69 20.87
N LEU A 647 -6.65 19.70 20.52
CA LEU A 647 -5.57 20.20 21.38
C LEU A 647 -5.78 21.67 21.70
N ALA A 648 -6.02 22.51 20.69
CA ALA A 648 -6.24 23.94 20.87
C ALA A 648 -7.48 24.23 21.74
N CYS A 649 -8.50 23.37 21.71
CA CYS A 649 -9.72 23.49 22.50
C CYS A 649 -9.62 23.00 23.95
N ASP A 650 -8.61 22.21 24.30
CA ASP A 650 -8.49 21.61 25.63
C ASP A 650 -7.69 22.51 26.59
N PRO A 651 -8.06 22.62 27.88
CA PRO A 651 -7.32 23.44 28.85
C PRO A 651 -5.84 23.08 29.01
N LEU A 652 -5.48 21.79 28.94
CA LEU A 652 -4.09 21.36 28.96
C LEU A 652 -3.48 21.53 27.57
N GLY A 653 -4.13 20.98 26.55
CA GLY A 653 -3.66 20.99 25.15
C GLY A 653 -3.30 22.39 24.67
N SER A 654 -4.16 23.38 24.92
CA SER A 654 -3.99 24.79 24.55
C SER A 654 -2.72 25.44 25.12
N THR A 655 -2.16 24.90 26.21
CA THR A 655 -0.95 25.41 26.85
C THR A 655 0.33 24.68 26.42
N LEU A 656 0.23 23.59 25.65
CA LEU A 656 1.38 22.79 25.23
C LEU A 656 2.11 23.40 24.02
N PHE A 657 1.40 24.17 23.19
CA PHE A 657 1.95 24.75 21.96
C PHE A 657 1.70 26.24 21.89
N LYS A 658 2.68 26.92 21.31
CA LYS A 658 2.66 28.35 20.98
C LYS A 658 1.76 28.66 19.77
N ALA A 659 1.70 27.76 18.79
CA ALA A 659 0.83 27.89 17.61
C ALA A 659 0.49 26.54 16.98
N TYR A 660 -0.58 26.54 16.21
CA TYR A 660 -1.24 25.36 15.67
C TYR A 660 -1.53 25.51 14.17
N ALA A 661 -1.18 24.52 13.36
CA ALA A 661 -1.39 24.53 11.92
C ALA A 661 -2.09 23.26 11.45
N SER A 662 -3.33 23.38 11.00
CA SER A 662 -4.14 22.28 10.47
C SER A 662 -4.19 22.31 8.95
N HIS A 663 -4.12 21.15 8.32
CA HIS A 663 -4.32 20.99 6.88
C HIS A 663 -5.42 19.97 6.60
N SER A 664 -6.45 20.33 5.83
CA SER A 664 -7.59 19.46 5.54
C SER A 664 -8.16 18.81 6.81
N GLY A 665 -8.28 19.58 7.90
CA GLY A 665 -8.55 19.05 9.24
C GLY A 665 -9.96 18.48 9.43
N ALA A 666 -10.06 17.26 9.95
CA ALA A 666 -11.33 16.57 10.24
C ALA A 666 -11.81 16.86 11.68
N PHE A 667 -12.53 17.97 11.89
CA PHE A 667 -12.86 18.48 13.22
C PHE A 667 -14.08 17.77 13.84
N TYR A 668 -13.84 16.72 14.64
CA TYR A 668 -14.92 15.93 15.28
C TYR A 668 -15.31 16.38 16.70
N THR A 669 -14.50 17.20 17.35
CA THR A 669 -14.71 17.57 18.77
C THR A 669 -15.29 18.98 18.97
N ASP A 670 -15.13 19.86 17.98
CA ASP A 670 -15.61 21.25 17.98
C ASP A 670 -16.69 21.41 16.91
N LEU A 671 -17.95 21.06 17.25
CA LEU A 671 -19.02 20.84 16.26
C LEU A 671 -20.18 21.85 16.28
N ASN A 672 -20.36 22.58 17.39
CA ASN A 672 -21.62 23.28 17.67
C ASN A 672 -21.44 24.74 18.11
N GLY A 673 -20.54 25.48 17.48
CA GLY A 673 -20.39 26.92 17.76
C GLY A 673 -19.36 27.28 18.84
N PRO A 674 -19.12 28.58 19.05
CA PRO A 674 -18.01 29.10 19.87
C PRO A 674 -18.14 28.77 21.36
N LYS A 675 -19.35 28.42 21.83
CA LYS A 675 -19.68 28.09 23.23
C LYS A 675 -19.89 26.60 23.49
N ASN A 676 -19.45 25.74 22.58
CA ASN A 676 -19.47 24.29 22.79
C ASN A 676 -18.32 23.88 23.74
N ASN A 677 -18.19 22.59 24.06
CA ASN A 677 -17.17 22.00 24.96
C ASN A 677 -15.68 22.24 24.56
N CYS A 678 -15.39 23.22 23.71
CA CYS A 678 -14.08 23.81 23.50
C CYS A 678 -13.82 24.89 24.57
N ASP A 679 -12.91 24.63 25.51
CA ASP A 679 -12.60 25.48 26.66
C ASP A 679 -11.07 25.67 26.79
N PRO A 680 -10.43 26.43 25.88
CA PRO A 680 -9.01 26.68 25.95
C PRO A 680 -8.65 27.41 27.25
N SER A 681 -7.44 27.17 27.74
CA SER A 681 -6.91 27.89 28.89
C SER A 681 -6.92 29.40 28.63
N PRO A 682 -7.45 30.24 29.54
CA PRO A 682 -7.44 31.70 29.37
C PRO A 682 -6.03 32.29 29.22
N LYS A 683 -5.00 31.56 29.64
CA LYS A 683 -3.59 31.97 29.50
C LYS A 683 -3.02 31.73 28.10
N ALA A 684 -3.65 30.87 27.30
CA ALA A 684 -3.24 30.57 25.94
C ALA A 684 -3.88 31.53 24.92
N LEU A 685 -4.93 32.26 25.30
CA LEU A 685 -5.64 33.18 24.41
C LEU A 685 -4.88 34.52 24.23
N PRO A 686 -4.87 35.09 23.01
CA PRO A 686 -5.38 34.50 21.78
C PRO A 686 -4.46 33.38 21.24
N ILE A 687 -5.04 32.30 20.71
CA ILE A 687 -4.31 31.14 20.19
C ILE A 687 -3.99 31.35 18.70
N PRO A 688 -2.70 31.39 18.30
CA PRO A 688 -2.34 31.44 16.90
C PRO A 688 -2.69 30.14 16.15
N LEU A 689 -3.52 30.26 15.12
CA LEU A 689 -4.06 29.15 14.31
C LEU A 689 -3.89 29.42 12.81
N LEU A 690 -3.39 28.43 12.10
CA LEU A 690 -3.36 28.40 10.64
C LEU A 690 -4.17 27.20 10.14
N GLU A 691 -5.04 27.41 9.16
CA GLU A 691 -5.80 26.35 8.51
C GLU A 691 -5.55 26.40 6.99
N ILE A 692 -5.27 25.25 6.37
CA ILE A 692 -5.12 25.13 4.92
C ILE A 692 -6.09 24.04 4.44
N HIS A 693 -6.96 24.35 3.48
CA HIS A 693 -7.99 23.40 3.04
C HIS A 693 -8.18 23.37 1.53
N GLY A 694 -8.50 22.19 1.01
CA GLY A 694 -8.87 22.00 -0.39
C GLY A 694 -10.31 22.41 -0.65
N GLY A 695 -10.55 23.26 -1.65
CA GLY A 695 -11.90 23.60 -2.08
C GLY A 695 -12.66 22.43 -2.73
N ASN A 696 -11.93 21.43 -3.25
CA ASN A 696 -12.45 20.20 -3.84
C ASN A 696 -12.18 18.97 -2.96
N ASP A 697 -11.95 19.18 -1.66
CA ASP A 697 -11.77 18.08 -0.71
C ASP A 697 -13.07 17.27 -0.59
N SER A 698 -13.02 16.01 -1.06
CA SER A 698 -14.15 15.08 -1.07
C SER A 698 -14.15 14.10 0.10
N THR A 699 -13.17 14.23 1.00
CA THR A 699 -13.04 13.37 2.19
C THR A 699 -13.46 14.16 3.41
N VAL A 700 -12.84 15.33 3.61
CA VAL A 700 -13.24 16.31 4.61
C VAL A 700 -13.76 17.51 3.84
N HIS A 701 -15.08 17.61 3.73
CA HIS A 701 -15.69 18.61 2.86
C HIS A 701 -15.49 20.01 3.42
N TYR A 702 -15.04 20.95 2.59
CA TYR A 702 -14.87 22.35 2.98
C TYR A 702 -16.15 22.97 3.57
N GLU A 703 -17.30 22.60 3.01
CA GLU A 703 -18.63 23.06 3.43
C GLU A 703 -19.21 22.24 4.61
N GLY A 704 -18.42 21.34 5.21
CA GLY A 704 -18.85 20.48 6.31
C GLY A 704 -19.81 19.37 5.88
N GLY A 705 -20.36 18.66 6.87
CA GLY A 705 -21.36 17.62 6.66
C GLY A 705 -21.09 16.36 7.46
N GLN A 706 -21.42 15.20 6.88
CA GLN A 706 -21.20 13.90 7.51
C GLN A 706 -19.92 13.27 6.97
N GLY A 707 -18.87 13.24 7.80
CA GLY A 707 -17.65 12.50 7.54
C GLY A 707 -17.70 11.06 8.05
N ASP A 708 -16.67 10.27 7.72
CA ASP A 708 -16.54 8.87 8.14
C ASP A 708 -16.45 8.71 9.66
N GLY A 709 -15.92 9.72 10.35
CA GLY A 709 -15.77 9.74 11.80
C GLY A 709 -16.96 10.31 12.56
N GLY A 710 -17.91 10.95 11.88
CA GLY A 710 -18.97 11.71 12.53
C GLY A 710 -19.30 13.00 11.76
N PRO A 711 -20.21 13.84 12.30
CA PRO A 711 -20.46 15.16 11.75
C PRO A 711 -19.21 16.04 11.83
N GLU A 712 -19.03 16.92 10.86
CA GLU A 712 -17.93 17.88 10.72
C GLU A 712 -18.51 19.27 10.40
N PRO A 713 -17.98 20.35 11.00
CA PRO A 713 -18.46 21.70 10.74
C PRO A 713 -17.97 22.20 9.37
N PRO A 714 -18.66 23.15 8.74
CA PRO A 714 -18.09 23.92 7.65
C PRO A 714 -16.82 24.63 8.11
N ILE A 715 -15.76 24.60 7.30
CA ILE A 715 -14.48 25.27 7.62
C ILE A 715 -14.66 26.77 7.87
N PRO A 716 -15.47 27.52 7.09
CA PRO A 716 -15.77 28.93 7.39
C PRO A 716 -16.39 29.12 8.78
N ASP A 717 -17.33 28.27 9.18
CA ASP A 717 -17.98 28.37 10.50
C ASP A 717 -16.97 28.10 11.61
N TRP A 718 -16.14 27.06 11.45
CA TRP A 718 -15.08 26.73 12.41
C TRP A 718 -14.08 27.90 12.59
N LEU A 719 -13.71 28.57 11.51
CA LEU A 719 -12.84 29.76 11.55
C LEU A 719 -13.53 30.94 12.26
N ASP A 720 -14.82 31.18 11.99
CA ASP A 720 -15.58 32.23 12.68
C ASP A 720 -15.69 31.97 14.19
N TRP A 721 -15.83 30.70 14.60
CA TRP A 721 -15.84 30.34 16.03
C TRP A 721 -14.48 30.61 16.70
N TRP A 722 -13.38 30.34 16.01
CA TRP A 722 -12.05 30.68 16.51
C TRP A 722 -11.76 32.19 16.53
N ALA A 723 -12.25 32.93 15.53
CA ALA A 723 -12.18 34.39 15.54
C ALA A 723 -12.90 34.97 16.76
N GLU A 724 -14.08 34.43 17.11
CA GLU A 724 -14.80 34.83 18.33
C GLU A 724 -14.02 34.47 19.61
N ARG A 725 -13.51 33.24 19.72
CA ARG A 725 -12.73 32.80 20.90
C ARG A 725 -11.46 33.62 21.12
N ASN A 726 -10.77 33.97 20.04
CA ASN A 726 -9.56 34.79 20.08
C ASN A 726 -9.85 36.30 20.24
N GLY A 727 -11.11 36.73 20.21
CA GLY A 727 -11.47 38.14 20.31
C GLY A 727 -11.00 38.97 19.11
N CYS A 728 -11.06 38.40 17.91
CA CYS A 728 -10.60 39.05 16.69
C CYS A 728 -11.58 40.13 16.22
N ASP A 729 -11.05 41.27 15.79
CA ASP A 729 -11.83 42.49 15.49
C ASP A 729 -11.92 42.82 14.00
N SER A 730 -11.01 42.26 13.19
CA SER A 730 -10.94 42.52 11.75
C SER A 730 -10.37 41.32 10.98
N LYS A 731 -10.79 41.22 9.72
CA LYS A 731 -10.39 40.18 8.76
C LYS A 731 -10.01 40.82 7.43
N THR A 732 -8.88 40.41 6.87
CA THR A 732 -8.47 40.73 5.49
C THR A 732 -8.59 39.49 4.61
N GLU A 733 -8.95 39.69 3.35
CA GLU A 733 -9.01 38.64 2.32
C GLU A 733 -8.17 39.04 1.12
N GLU A 734 -7.25 38.17 0.72
CA GLU A 734 -6.36 38.37 -0.42
C GLU A 734 -6.44 37.17 -1.38
N PRO A 735 -6.75 37.40 -2.67
CA PRO A 735 -6.62 36.38 -3.70
C PRO A 735 -5.15 36.22 -4.10
N LEU A 736 -4.59 35.05 -3.86
CA LEU A 736 -3.22 34.68 -4.25
C LEU A 736 -3.25 33.79 -5.50
N PHE A 737 -2.12 33.73 -6.21
CA PHE A 737 -1.92 32.86 -7.38
C PHE A 737 -3.05 32.96 -8.42
N GLU A 738 -3.35 34.19 -8.86
CA GLU A 738 -4.42 34.48 -9.82
C GLU A 738 -5.82 34.02 -9.35
N GLY A 739 -6.04 34.04 -8.02
CA GLY A 739 -7.31 33.65 -7.41
C GLY A 739 -7.47 32.14 -7.22
N GLN A 740 -6.44 31.34 -7.48
CA GLN A 740 -6.47 29.90 -7.18
C GLN A 740 -6.48 29.62 -5.67
N VAL A 741 -5.92 30.54 -4.89
CA VAL A 741 -5.86 30.46 -3.43
C VAL A 741 -6.53 31.70 -2.83
N GLN A 742 -7.46 31.50 -1.91
CA GLN A 742 -8.00 32.58 -1.09
C GLN A 742 -7.29 32.55 0.26
N HIS A 743 -6.60 33.63 0.62
CA HIS A 743 -5.97 33.79 1.91
C HIS A 743 -6.80 34.74 2.77
N LEU A 744 -7.17 34.26 3.96
CA LEU A 744 -7.83 35.06 4.99
C LEU A 744 -6.87 35.22 6.17
N SER A 745 -6.83 36.41 6.75
CA SER A 745 -6.01 36.73 7.92
C SER A 745 -6.82 37.59 8.89
N TRP A 746 -6.84 37.20 10.16
CA TRP A 746 -7.55 37.91 11.22
C TRP A 746 -6.57 38.58 12.17
N LYS A 747 -6.94 39.79 12.58
CA LYS A 747 -6.28 40.54 13.64
C LYS A 747 -7.07 40.38 14.93
N CYS A 748 -6.35 40.14 16.04
CA CYS A 748 -6.96 39.96 17.35
C CYS A 748 -6.25 40.86 18.37
N GLY A 749 -6.92 41.96 18.74
CA GLY A 749 -6.29 43.06 19.46
C GLY A 749 -5.20 43.72 18.62
N ASP A 750 -3.98 43.84 19.16
CA ASP A 750 -2.84 44.42 18.45
C ASP A 750 -2.05 43.41 17.61
N ALA A 751 -2.40 42.12 17.68
CA ALA A 751 -1.70 41.05 16.97
C ALA A 751 -2.32 40.76 15.61
N GLU A 752 -1.53 40.94 14.55
CA GLU A 752 -1.89 40.63 13.16
C GLU A 752 -1.67 39.15 12.85
N GLY A 753 -2.53 38.55 12.02
CA GLY A 753 -2.32 37.20 11.50
C GLY A 753 -2.38 36.09 12.54
N VAL A 754 -3.09 36.31 13.64
CA VAL A 754 -3.29 35.32 14.72
C VAL A 754 -4.07 34.12 14.20
N LEU A 755 -5.17 34.36 13.49
CA LEU A 755 -5.88 33.30 12.76
C LEU A 755 -5.67 33.51 11.26
N GLN A 756 -5.31 32.45 10.55
CA GLN A 756 -5.10 32.49 9.11
C GLN A 756 -5.75 31.28 8.43
N HIS A 757 -6.20 31.47 7.20
CA HIS A 757 -6.79 30.41 6.40
C HIS A 757 -6.36 30.50 4.93
N TYR A 758 -5.97 29.36 4.34
CA TYR A 758 -5.69 29.23 2.91
C TYR A 758 -6.64 28.21 2.27
N LYS A 759 -7.61 28.70 1.48
CA LYS A 759 -8.45 27.85 0.64
C LYS A 759 -7.79 27.65 -0.71
N VAL A 760 -7.38 26.43 -1.04
CA VAL A 760 -6.84 26.07 -2.35
C VAL A 760 -7.95 25.50 -3.22
N SER A 761 -8.49 26.31 -4.13
CA SER A 761 -9.78 26.06 -4.79
C SER A 761 -9.86 24.71 -5.53
N SER A 762 -8.79 24.29 -6.19
CA SER A 762 -8.78 23.06 -7.01
C SER A 762 -8.31 21.81 -6.27
N MET A 763 -7.80 21.95 -5.04
CA MET A 763 -7.13 20.89 -4.30
C MET A 763 -8.12 19.93 -3.64
N GLY A 764 -7.85 18.62 -3.75
CA GLY A 764 -8.55 17.55 -3.01
C GLY A 764 -7.93 17.25 -1.63
N HIS A 765 -8.21 16.07 -1.06
CA HIS A 765 -7.72 15.66 0.26
C HIS A 765 -6.25 15.22 0.25
N CYS A 766 -5.32 16.16 0.23
CA CYS A 766 -3.88 15.91 0.21
C CYS A 766 -3.10 17.03 0.92
N TRP A 767 -1.85 16.77 1.27
CA TRP A 767 -0.92 17.80 1.71
C TRP A 767 -0.44 18.62 0.51
N ALA A 768 -0.62 19.94 0.55
CA ALA A 768 -0.26 20.80 -0.57
C ALA A 768 1.26 20.89 -0.78
N ASP A 769 1.74 20.45 -1.94
CA ASP A 769 3.13 20.65 -2.38
C ASP A 769 3.20 20.90 -3.90
N THR A 770 4.14 21.75 -4.31
CA THR A 770 4.52 21.99 -5.71
C THR A 770 5.29 20.83 -6.34
N GLU A 771 5.72 19.87 -5.53
CA GLU A 771 6.31 18.59 -5.92
C GLU A 771 5.36 17.48 -5.50
N ILE A 772 5.13 16.50 -6.38
CA ILE A 772 4.23 15.37 -6.08
C ILE A 772 4.66 14.66 -4.79
N ASN A 773 3.73 14.48 -3.85
CA ASN A 773 3.88 13.71 -2.61
C ASN A 773 2.88 12.54 -2.51
N LEU A 774 2.95 11.78 -1.41
CA LEU A 774 2.20 10.52 -1.20
C LEU A 774 0.68 10.72 -1.25
N SER A 775 0.19 11.75 -0.55
CA SER A 775 -1.24 12.03 -0.47
C SER A 775 -1.78 12.59 -1.78
N GLN A 776 -1.02 13.43 -2.51
CA GLN A 776 -1.43 13.92 -3.83
C GLN A 776 -1.64 12.78 -4.82
N ILE A 777 -0.80 11.75 -4.82
CA ILE A 777 -0.99 10.56 -5.67
C ILE A 777 -2.27 9.81 -5.31
N SER A 778 -2.56 9.71 -4.02
CA SER A 778 -3.69 8.94 -3.48
C SER A 778 -5.03 9.53 -3.90
N VAL A 779 -5.12 10.86 -4.05
CA VAL A 779 -6.33 11.59 -4.51
C VAL A 779 -6.23 12.11 -5.96
N PRO A 780 -5.57 11.36 -6.85
CA PRO A 780 -5.04 11.80 -8.16
C PRO A 780 -4.84 13.31 -8.39
N GLN A 781 -4.25 13.99 -7.42
CA GLN A 781 -3.98 15.41 -7.42
C GLN A 781 -2.60 15.67 -8.04
N GLY A 782 -2.54 16.56 -9.03
CA GLY A 782 -1.26 17.09 -9.52
C GLY A 782 -0.65 18.08 -8.52
N PRO A 783 0.60 18.53 -8.76
CA PRO A 783 1.23 19.57 -7.94
C PRO A 783 0.31 20.77 -7.68
N THR A 784 0.29 21.24 -6.45
CA THR A 784 -0.46 22.43 -6.06
C THR A 784 0.36 23.69 -6.29
N VAL A 785 -0.30 24.84 -6.27
CA VAL A 785 0.37 26.15 -6.43
C VAL A 785 1.07 26.64 -5.17
N ILE A 786 0.83 25.99 -4.02
CA ILE A 786 1.48 26.30 -2.74
C ILE A 786 2.27 25.10 -2.22
N ARG A 787 3.21 25.40 -1.31
CA ARG A 787 3.84 24.43 -0.41
C ARG A 787 3.34 24.67 1.00
N ALA A 788 2.49 23.78 1.52
CA ALA A 788 1.94 23.88 2.86
C ALA A 788 3.03 23.93 3.92
N SER A 789 4.05 23.08 3.83
CA SER A 789 5.16 23.03 4.80
C SER A 789 5.91 24.37 4.89
N GLU A 790 6.11 25.05 3.76
CA GLU A 790 6.76 26.37 3.74
C GLU A 790 5.90 27.45 4.38
N ILE A 791 4.58 27.46 4.10
CA ILE A 791 3.63 28.39 4.71
C ILE A 791 3.54 28.17 6.23
N ILE A 792 3.44 26.92 6.65
CA ILE A 792 3.34 26.53 8.06
C ILE A 792 4.61 26.93 8.83
N MET A 793 5.81 26.67 8.30
CA MET A 793 7.04 27.08 8.97
C MET A 793 7.16 28.60 9.09
N ARG A 794 6.81 29.35 8.03
CA ARG A 794 6.80 30.82 8.10
C ARG A 794 5.79 31.35 9.12
N PHE A 795 4.65 30.69 9.25
CA PHE A 795 3.66 31.02 10.28
C PHE A 795 4.22 30.78 11.69
N PHE A 796 4.86 29.64 11.95
CA PHE A 796 5.51 29.37 13.24
C PHE A 796 6.66 30.32 13.56
N ASP A 797 7.43 30.75 12.56
CA ASP A 797 8.51 31.73 12.75
C ASP A 797 7.99 33.15 13.04
N SER A 798 6.70 33.42 12.79
CA SER A 798 6.10 34.75 12.95
C SER A 798 5.48 35.03 14.33
N VAL A 799 5.32 34.01 15.18
CA VAL A 799 4.51 34.05 16.43
C VAL A 799 5.32 34.06 17.72
#